data_AF-A0A178AEW0-F1
#
_entry.id   AF-A0A178AEW0-F1
#
_cell.length_a   1.000
_cell.length_b   1.000
_cell.length_c   1.000
_cell.angle_alpha   90.00
_cell.angle_beta   90.00
_cell.angle_gamma   90.00
#
_symmetry.space_group_name_H-M   'P 1'
#
loop_
_entity.id
_entity.type
_entity.pdbx_description
1 polymer ?
#
loop_
_entity_poly.entity_id
_entity_poly.type
_entity_poly.pdbx_seq_one_letter_code
_entity_poly.pdbx_strand_id
1 'polypeptide(L)'
;MAKVEGAPAHGAVAHLLPQTYKRYISEWLEEDTPSFDYGGFVVGEELSEAKLLGKSEGIVAGVPFFDEVFRQLDCTVEWHVKEGSSFQPITHCATVRGPVRKLLLGERVALNTLARCSGIATKSNRLLTLLRKAGYPNVLAGTRKTTPGFRLVEKYGMLVGGVDAHRVDLSHMTMLKDNHIVAAGSITNAVRAAKSAGGFATKVEVECQSFEEADEAIAAGADIVMLDNFTPDGVKIAAAQLKEKWGRGTGDRKAFLVEVSGGLTEHNVEKYVCGDIDIVSTSSIHQGVPHVDFSLKIVPKSKKDGGESLEVYFTRLEHDHGLRQLLRLGANSSQSRRSLQNWLMEPSQEPEPKRIERVVLACVQCRNRHVKCDATQPICNRCKRDGKECNYQKSRRGGLDKAALARRRLRLQQAQQDAPDQPNGKSADVNVGIGTDCAISVPMEELQLYHDATGSSESSTTSRIAEQSTDRSPLFQINEDRLLELYYENFWSSFPFVLPLHHLQQRRLKSNHGMSELLLTLQYIGSIYAPWTPSEPYLAIALQALSSPVLVPSPFIVQALVLLAVAQYHSDLKQQGQNQLLRAVSMALELQMNQQRFARAYGESNPVLEESWRRTYYMLNVVDQNLAIVSNTPIFALATVPNMVDLPCEDECYASGQIPPPTSWQDYEDREFADVEIVFSSIVYLYDLFKVVKSVMDMFIESGTFNEAIIERCDTKIAIWTSLLPACKRDPLRRDGTLDEVMFTAHMIAIITLNTMHRPFSSLGLCPEELTTQSFLSPTPYVAPPKQGRGTHTARTLKALEMQTKLLAIPCTIERHNIFTMCMSAQLAVAQISACTHLLEDHALSIARDRVRLSIGFLNAMGTFWPLGKMMAREVRQIARVHLANKHTVSMDSAPAAEIDLPRDEVIWPVDPSSTHIDIYTGLTLPMDWDTVNLGYSSSGTPSLS
;
A
#
# COMPACT_ATOMS: atom_id res chain seq x y z
N MET A 1 2.16 10.19 49.20
CA MET A 1 2.36 10.35 47.74
C MET A 1 3.46 9.39 47.32
N ALA A 2 3.42 8.88 46.09
CA ALA A 2 4.59 8.19 45.53
C ALA A 2 5.75 9.19 45.38
N LYS A 3 6.99 8.72 45.55
CA LYS A 3 8.17 9.53 45.27
C LYS A 3 8.30 9.66 43.75
N VAL A 4 8.58 10.87 43.26
CA VAL A 4 8.93 11.07 41.85
C VAL A 4 10.38 10.57 41.66
N GLU A 5 10.57 9.66 40.71
CA GLU A 5 11.86 9.00 40.41
C GLU A 5 12.13 9.03 38.90
N GLY A 6 13.36 8.74 38.49
CA GLY A 6 13.79 8.84 37.09
C GLY A 6 13.86 10.27 36.57
N ALA A 7 13.83 10.45 35.25
CA ALA A 7 13.90 11.77 34.61
C ALA A 7 12.88 12.82 35.13
N PRO A 8 11.60 12.46 35.46
CA PRO A 8 10.65 13.38 36.07
C PRO A 8 11.09 14.03 37.39
N ALA A 9 12.06 13.46 38.10
CA ALA A 9 12.61 14.03 39.33
C ALA A 9 13.59 15.21 39.08
N HIS A 10 14.07 15.35 37.83
CA HIS A 10 15.12 16.32 37.46
C HIS A 10 14.63 17.43 36.52
N GLY A 11 13.45 17.30 35.91
CA GLY A 11 12.88 18.32 35.03
C GLY A 11 11.67 17.83 34.24
N ALA A 12 11.24 18.64 33.26
CA ALA A 12 10.22 18.23 32.31
C ALA A 12 10.80 17.26 31.26
N VAL A 13 10.28 16.03 31.20
CA VAL A 13 10.74 14.99 30.26
C VAL A 13 10.65 15.45 28.81
N ALA A 14 9.68 16.33 28.49
CA ALA A 14 9.50 16.98 27.19
C ALA A 14 10.78 17.65 26.64
N HIS A 15 11.68 18.13 27.51
CA HIS A 15 12.94 18.76 27.09
C HIS A 15 13.95 17.78 26.48
N LEU A 16 13.72 16.47 26.61
CA LEU A 16 14.55 15.42 26.00
C LEU A 16 14.11 15.05 24.56
N LEU A 17 13.00 15.61 24.07
CA LEU A 17 12.47 15.26 22.75
C LEU A 17 13.31 15.91 21.62
N PRO A 18 13.80 15.14 20.64
CA PRO A 18 14.54 15.70 19.50
C PRO A 18 13.58 16.49 18.59
N GLN A 19 14.02 17.61 18.01
CA GLN A 19 13.14 18.47 17.20
C GLN A 19 12.43 17.76 16.03
N THR A 20 12.96 16.62 15.58
CA THR A 20 12.33 15.73 14.59
C THR A 20 11.00 15.14 15.03
N TYR A 21 10.66 15.11 16.33
CA TYR A 21 9.39 14.52 16.81
C TYR A 21 8.15 15.17 16.17
N LYS A 22 8.26 16.46 15.84
CA LYS A 22 7.20 17.25 15.20
C LYS A 22 6.89 16.79 13.78
N ARG A 23 7.90 16.29 13.06
CA ARG A 23 7.74 15.74 11.71
C ARG A 23 6.92 14.44 11.76
N TYR A 24 7.14 13.58 12.74
CA TYR A 24 6.32 12.36 12.91
C TYR A 24 4.84 12.69 13.12
N ILE A 25 4.54 13.80 13.81
CA ILE A 25 3.16 14.27 14.01
C ILE A 25 2.52 14.72 12.69
N SER A 26 3.28 15.37 11.80
CA SER A 26 2.83 15.71 10.44
C SER A 26 2.60 14.44 9.62
N GLU A 27 3.54 13.50 9.65
CA GLU A 27 3.44 12.20 8.95
C GLU A 27 2.22 11.37 9.42
N TRP A 28 1.84 11.43 10.72
CA TRP A 28 0.62 10.77 11.22
C TRP A 28 -0.68 11.51 10.88
N LEU A 29 -0.65 12.83 10.68
CA LEU A 29 -1.79 13.59 10.17
C LEU A 29 -1.99 13.36 8.67
N GLU A 30 -0.90 13.21 7.92
CA GLU A 30 -0.90 12.79 6.51
C GLU A 30 -1.38 11.33 6.35
N GLU A 31 -1.01 10.42 7.27
CA GLU A 31 -1.50 9.04 7.32
C GLU A 31 -3.02 8.95 7.55
N ASP A 32 -3.56 9.71 8.50
CA ASP A 32 -4.99 9.66 8.89
C ASP A 32 -5.88 10.54 7.97
N THR A 33 -5.30 11.43 7.15
CA THR A 33 -6.02 12.18 6.09
C THR A 33 -5.14 12.44 4.85
N PRO A 34 -4.90 11.41 4.01
CA PRO A 34 -4.09 11.52 2.78
C PRO A 34 -4.89 12.07 1.58
N SER A 35 -6.16 12.45 1.75
CA SER A 35 -7.03 12.94 0.66
C SER A 35 -8.07 13.97 1.12
N PHE A 36 -9.26 13.53 1.53
CA PHE A 36 -10.39 14.42 1.87
C PHE A 36 -11.00 14.12 3.24
N ASP A 37 -10.98 15.10 4.14
CA ASP A 37 -11.78 15.08 5.37
C ASP A 37 -13.24 15.47 5.09
N TYR A 38 -14.03 14.49 4.66
CA TYR A 38 -15.48 14.62 4.53
C TYR A 38 -16.19 14.87 5.87
N GLY A 39 -15.59 14.49 7.00
CA GLY A 39 -16.15 14.73 8.33
C GLY A 39 -16.07 16.20 8.71
N GLY A 40 -14.89 16.79 8.56
CA GLY A 40 -14.62 18.22 8.70
C GLY A 40 -15.44 19.08 7.77
N PHE A 41 -15.65 18.67 6.52
CA PHE A 41 -16.57 19.36 5.60
C PHE A 41 -18.00 19.45 6.15
N VAL A 42 -18.52 18.37 6.75
CA VAL A 42 -19.89 18.33 7.30
C VAL A 42 -20.06 19.19 8.55
N VAL A 43 -19.01 19.41 9.36
CA VAL A 43 -19.08 20.24 10.58
C VAL A 43 -18.62 21.69 10.39
N GLY A 44 -17.81 21.98 9.38
CA GLY A 44 -17.37 23.33 9.02
C GLY A 44 -16.33 23.96 9.96
N GLU A 45 -16.24 25.29 9.87
CA GLU A 45 -15.16 26.09 10.48
C GLU A 45 -15.51 26.65 11.88
N GLU A 46 -16.71 26.40 12.39
CA GLU A 46 -17.19 27.06 13.60
C GLU A 46 -16.27 26.79 14.81
N LEU A 47 -15.86 27.84 15.51
CA LEU A 47 -15.07 27.70 16.74
C LEU A 47 -15.88 26.94 17.80
N SER A 48 -15.24 25.94 18.40
CA SER A 48 -15.86 25.04 19.38
C SER A 48 -14.88 24.66 20.50
N GLU A 49 -15.40 23.95 21.48
CA GLU A 49 -14.67 23.40 22.63
C GLU A 49 -14.81 21.88 22.61
N ALA A 50 -13.72 21.15 22.86
CA ALA A 50 -13.72 19.70 23.00
C ALA A 50 -13.05 19.28 24.32
N LYS A 51 -13.70 18.42 25.09
CA LYS A 51 -13.22 17.93 26.38
C LYS A 51 -12.57 16.56 26.23
N LEU A 52 -11.31 16.44 26.65
CA LEU A 52 -10.58 15.18 26.76
C LEU A 52 -10.97 14.51 28.08
N LEU A 53 -11.63 13.36 28.00
CA LEU A 53 -12.08 12.58 29.15
C LEU A 53 -11.27 11.28 29.26
N GLY A 54 -10.58 11.09 30.38
CA GLY A 54 -9.93 9.83 30.76
C GLY A 54 -10.96 8.86 31.36
N LYS A 55 -11.09 7.67 30.75
CA LYS A 55 -12.16 6.68 30.98
C LYS A 55 -11.68 5.35 31.55
N SER A 56 -10.37 5.11 31.61
CA SER A 56 -9.76 4.05 32.43
C SER A 56 -8.75 4.66 33.40
N GLU A 57 -8.52 4.02 34.55
CA GLU A 57 -7.44 4.40 35.48
C GLU A 57 -6.09 4.37 34.75
N GLY A 58 -5.23 5.36 35.03
CA GLY A 58 -3.92 5.46 34.40
C GLY A 58 -3.14 6.71 34.81
N ILE A 59 -1.94 6.83 34.25
CA ILE A 59 -1.07 8.00 34.32
C ILE A 59 -1.13 8.73 32.98
N VAL A 60 -1.36 10.05 32.98
CA VAL A 60 -1.28 10.84 31.74
C VAL A 60 0.18 10.96 31.31
N ALA A 61 0.48 10.48 30.10
CA ALA A 61 1.76 10.65 29.44
C ALA A 61 1.57 10.79 27.92
N GLY A 62 2.40 11.61 27.29
CA GLY A 62 2.35 11.94 25.87
C GLY A 62 1.82 13.34 25.57
N VAL A 63 1.80 14.24 26.56
CA VAL A 63 1.31 15.62 26.45
C VAL A 63 1.98 16.38 25.30
N PRO A 64 3.32 16.37 25.11
CA PRO A 64 3.93 17.11 24.01
C PRO A 64 3.50 16.66 22.62
N PHE A 65 3.14 15.38 22.45
CA PHE A 65 2.66 14.86 21.17
C PHE A 65 1.19 15.24 20.93
N PHE A 66 0.35 15.17 21.96
CA PHE A 66 -1.06 15.60 21.90
C PHE A 66 -1.16 17.11 21.61
N ASP A 67 -0.34 17.92 22.27
CA ASP A 67 -0.25 19.36 22.05
C ASP A 67 0.24 19.68 20.65
N GLU A 68 1.28 18.97 20.15
CA GLU A 68 1.83 19.19 18.81
C GLU A 68 0.82 18.86 17.69
N VAL A 69 -0.02 17.82 17.83
CA VAL A 69 -1.13 17.54 16.88
C VAL A 69 -2.04 18.76 16.76
N PHE A 70 -2.56 19.25 17.89
CA PHE A 70 -3.50 20.37 17.86
C PHE A 70 -2.83 21.70 17.50
N ARG A 71 -1.54 21.88 17.82
CA ARG A 71 -0.73 23.04 17.43
C ARG A 71 -0.49 23.11 15.91
N GLN A 72 -0.29 21.96 15.23
CA GLN A 72 -0.23 21.93 13.76
C GLN A 72 -1.60 22.19 13.10
N LEU A 73 -2.69 22.03 13.85
CA LEU A 73 -4.06 22.26 13.43
C LEU A 73 -4.66 23.57 13.96
N ASP A 74 -3.85 24.59 14.28
CA ASP A 74 -4.26 25.90 14.82
C ASP A 74 -5.23 25.86 16.02
N CYS A 75 -5.20 24.77 16.79
CA CYS A 75 -6.02 24.58 17.98
C CYS A 75 -5.16 24.78 19.24
N THR A 76 -5.79 25.25 20.32
CA THR A 76 -5.13 25.41 21.64
C THR A 76 -5.56 24.31 22.60
N VAL A 77 -4.64 23.87 23.45
CA VAL A 77 -4.87 22.85 24.49
C VAL A 77 -4.66 23.47 25.89
N GLU A 78 -5.55 23.14 26.82
CA GLU A 78 -5.59 23.62 28.20
C GLU A 78 -5.66 22.39 29.11
N TRP A 79 -4.56 22.04 29.79
CA TRP A 79 -4.49 20.83 30.63
C TRP A 79 -4.96 21.06 32.07
N HIS A 80 -5.88 20.21 32.53
CA HIS A 80 -6.42 20.19 33.90
C HIS A 80 -5.72 19.16 34.80
N VAL A 81 -4.94 18.26 34.20
CA VAL A 81 -4.10 17.26 34.89
C VAL A 81 -2.65 17.38 34.44
N LYS A 82 -1.71 17.19 35.36
CA LYS A 82 -0.28 17.29 35.08
C LYS A 82 0.23 15.99 34.44
N GLU A 83 1.13 16.08 33.46
CA GLU A 83 1.85 14.90 32.96
C GLU A 83 2.59 14.17 34.09
N GLY A 84 2.55 12.83 34.07
CA GLY A 84 3.05 11.96 35.14
C GLY A 84 2.11 11.82 36.35
N SER A 85 0.95 12.50 36.37
CA SER A 85 -0.06 12.29 37.42
C SER A 85 -1.03 11.15 37.09
N SER A 86 -1.42 10.40 38.12
CA SER A 86 -2.42 9.34 38.07
C SER A 86 -3.84 9.89 38.23
N PHE A 87 -4.79 9.40 37.44
CA PHE A 87 -6.21 9.80 37.49
C PHE A 87 -7.16 8.60 37.55
N GLN A 88 -8.42 8.85 37.91
CA GLN A 88 -9.48 7.84 38.04
C GLN A 88 -10.63 8.07 37.04
N PRO A 89 -11.35 7.03 36.57
CA PRO A 89 -12.52 7.22 35.71
C PRO A 89 -13.68 7.93 36.43
N ILE A 90 -14.38 8.90 35.85
CA ILE A 90 -14.05 9.65 34.62
C ILE A 90 -13.42 10.98 35.01
N THR A 91 -12.23 11.29 34.49
CA THR A 91 -11.53 12.56 34.75
C THR A 91 -11.54 13.44 33.52
N HIS A 92 -11.80 14.74 33.70
CA HIS A 92 -11.56 15.76 32.67
C HIS A 92 -10.06 16.11 32.65
N CYS A 93 -9.36 15.69 31.60
CA CYS A 93 -7.90 15.80 31.51
C CYS A 93 -7.43 17.09 30.83
N ALA A 94 -8.10 17.50 29.76
CA ALA A 94 -7.77 18.72 29.01
C ALA A 94 -8.98 19.28 28.26
N THR A 95 -8.97 20.59 27.99
CA THR A 95 -9.85 21.24 27.02
C THR A 95 -9.06 21.54 25.74
N VAL A 96 -9.64 21.28 24.57
CA VAL A 96 -9.10 21.69 23.27
C VAL A 96 -10.05 22.70 22.62
N ARG A 97 -9.51 23.76 22.01
CA ARG A 97 -10.30 24.86 21.41
C ARG A 97 -9.82 25.17 19.99
N GLY A 98 -10.74 25.38 19.07
CA GLY A 98 -10.43 25.67 17.66
C GLY A 98 -11.61 25.45 16.71
N PRO A 99 -11.40 25.54 15.39
CA PRO A 99 -12.42 25.23 14.39
C PRO A 99 -12.87 23.77 14.51
N VAL A 100 -14.18 23.50 14.53
CA VAL A 100 -14.72 22.17 14.84
C VAL A 100 -14.21 21.06 13.90
N ARG A 101 -14.01 21.35 12.59
CA ARG A 101 -13.33 20.42 11.67
C ARG A 101 -11.93 20.01 12.15
N LYS A 102 -11.13 20.98 12.62
CA LYS A 102 -9.74 20.75 13.05
C LYS A 102 -9.66 20.00 14.38
N LEU A 103 -10.64 20.21 15.27
CA LEU A 103 -10.81 19.43 16.51
C LEU A 103 -11.12 17.96 16.23
N LEU A 104 -11.91 17.65 15.19
CA LEU A 104 -12.23 16.26 14.81
C LEU A 104 -11.11 15.61 14.00
N LEU A 105 -10.49 16.34 13.07
CA LEU A 105 -9.32 15.90 12.30
C LEU A 105 -8.17 15.47 13.22
N GLY A 106 -7.87 16.27 14.24
CA GLY A 106 -6.85 15.92 15.24
C GLY A 106 -7.26 14.84 16.24
N GLU A 107 -8.56 14.47 16.37
CA GLU A 107 -9.05 13.59 17.42
C GLU A 107 -8.30 12.25 17.42
N ARG A 108 -8.25 11.58 16.27
CA ARG A 108 -7.84 10.17 16.19
C ARG A 108 -6.34 10.02 16.44
N VAL A 109 -5.51 10.80 15.76
CA VAL A 109 -4.04 10.84 15.93
C VAL A 109 -3.67 11.19 17.38
N ALA A 110 -4.28 12.24 17.95
CA ALA A 110 -3.99 12.68 19.30
C ALA A 110 -4.41 11.65 20.37
N LEU A 111 -5.62 11.09 20.26
CA LEU A 111 -6.10 10.07 21.19
C LEU A 111 -5.29 8.78 21.11
N ASN A 112 -5.00 8.28 19.90
CA ASN A 112 -4.21 7.05 19.71
C ASN A 112 -2.82 7.19 20.35
N THR A 113 -2.18 8.34 20.14
CA THR A 113 -0.84 8.65 20.65
C THR A 113 -0.81 8.75 22.18
N LEU A 114 -1.72 9.54 22.75
CA LEU A 114 -1.82 9.73 24.20
C LEU A 114 -2.22 8.43 24.92
N ALA A 115 -3.18 7.68 24.39
CA ALA A 115 -3.67 6.44 24.96
C ALA A 115 -2.58 5.37 25.08
N ARG A 116 -1.71 5.26 24.06
CA ARG A 116 -0.58 4.33 24.04
C ARG A 116 0.54 4.78 24.98
N CYS A 117 0.93 6.05 24.93
CA CYS A 117 1.98 6.59 25.79
C CYS A 117 1.60 6.51 27.29
N SER A 118 0.34 6.84 27.62
CA SER A 118 -0.23 6.74 28.97
C SER A 118 -0.32 5.29 29.47
N GLY A 119 -0.65 4.33 28.60
CA GLY A 119 -0.63 2.89 28.94
C GLY A 119 0.77 2.43 29.37
N ILE A 120 1.79 2.80 28.60
CA ILE A 120 3.19 2.48 28.89
C ILE A 120 3.67 3.13 30.19
N ALA A 121 3.37 4.41 30.41
CA ALA A 121 3.71 5.10 31.67
C ALA A 121 3.03 4.45 32.89
N THR A 122 1.74 4.11 32.77
CA THR A 122 0.97 3.40 33.81
C THR A 122 1.60 2.05 34.16
N LYS A 123 1.93 1.24 33.15
CA LYS A 123 2.53 -0.09 33.33
C LYS A 123 3.95 -0.01 33.92
N SER A 124 4.75 0.94 33.43
CA SER A 124 6.10 1.22 33.92
C SER A 124 6.09 1.60 35.40
N ASN A 125 5.26 2.57 35.79
CA ASN A 125 5.15 3.04 37.18
C ASN A 125 4.59 1.96 38.13
N ARG A 126 3.66 1.13 37.64
CA ARG A 126 3.10 0.00 38.38
C ARG A 126 4.16 -1.07 38.69
N LEU A 127 4.99 -1.45 37.71
CA LEU A 127 6.08 -2.41 37.93
C LEU A 127 7.18 -1.82 38.84
N LEU A 128 7.53 -0.54 38.66
CA LEU A 128 8.44 0.19 39.54
C LEU A 128 7.94 0.18 40.99
N THR A 129 6.65 0.44 41.19
CA THR A 129 6.01 0.43 42.53
C THR A 129 6.02 -0.96 43.17
N LEU A 130 5.90 -2.04 42.40
CA LEU A 130 6.06 -3.41 42.92
C LEU A 130 7.52 -3.65 43.36
N LEU A 131 8.50 -3.29 42.53
CA LEU A 131 9.92 -3.41 42.88
C LEU A 131 10.31 -2.65 44.14
N ARG A 132 9.82 -1.41 44.32
CA ARG A 132 10.03 -0.64 45.55
C ARG A 132 9.37 -1.28 46.79
N LYS A 133 8.22 -1.94 46.63
CA LYS A 133 7.57 -2.73 47.70
C LYS A 133 8.34 -4.01 48.04
N ALA A 134 8.95 -4.65 47.04
CA ALA A 134 9.86 -5.80 47.22
C ALA A 134 11.23 -5.41 47.79
N GLY A 135 11.46 -4.13 48.12
CA GLY A 135 12.69 -3.64 48.73
C GLY A 135 13.85 -3.43 47.74
N TYR A 136 13.61 -3.48 46.43
CA TYR A 136 14.62 -3.23 45.40
C TYR A 136 14.72 -1.72 45.09
N PRO A 137 15.85 -1.04 45.41
CA PRO A 137 16.00 0.40 45.23
C PRO A 137 16.61 0.79 43.88
N ASN A 138 17.14 -0.17 43.12
CA ASN A 138 17.95 0.07 41.93
C ASN A 138 17.08 0.23 40.66
N VAL A 139 17.69 0.14 39.47
CA VAL A 139 17.06 0.57 38.20
C VAL A 139 16.09 -0.48 37.68
N LEU A 140 14.94 -0.02 37.19
CA LEU A 140 14.08 -0.72 36.24
C LEU A 140 14.28 -0.06 34.86
N ALA A 141 14.36 -0.86 33.80
CA ALA A 141 14.63 -0.41 32.45
C ALA A 141 13.68 -1.03 31.41
N GLY A 142 13.44 -0.28 30.32
CA GLY A 142 12.80 -0.78 29.11
C GLY A 142 13.73 -1.61 28.23
N THR A 143 13.36 -1.77 26.96
CA THR A 143 14.19 -2.49 25.96
C THR A 143 14.04 -1.87 24.58
N ARG A 144 14.64 -2.48 23.54
CA ARG A 144 14.42 -2.12 22.12
C ARG A 144 13.29 -2.90 21.42
N LYS A 145 12.53 -3.74 22.15
CA LYS A 145 11.37 -4.51 21.63
C LYS A 145 10.11 -3.64 21.44
N THR A 146 10.31 -2.45 20.89
CA THR A 146 9.32 -1.37 20.66
C THR A 146 8.70 -1.47 19.27
N THR A 147 7.52 -0.90 19.09
CA THR A 147 6.84 -0.81 17.79
C THR A 147 7.71 -0.07 16.75
N PRO A 148 7.85 -0.56 15.51
CA PRO A 148 8.45 0.19 14.39
C PRO A 148 7.75 1.55 14.19
N GLY A 149 8.50 2.57 13.78
CA GLY A 149 8.04 3.97 13.70
C GLY A 149 7.81 4.64 15.07
N PHE A 150 7.05 4.01 15.96
CA PHE A 150 6.51 4.63 17.18
C PHE A 150 7.46 4.68 18.39
N ARG A 151 8.70 4.19 18.26
CA ARG A 151 9.67 4.01 19.36
C ARG A 151 9.85 5.24 20.26
N LEU A 152 9.87 6.46 19.70
CA LEU A 152 10.13 7.68 20.47
C LEU A 152 9.04 7.90 21.55
N VAL A 153 7.77 7.70 21.19
CA VAL A 153 6.64 7.84 22.12
C VAL A 153 6.66 6.74 23.18
N GLU A 154 6.99 5.50 22.80
CA GLU A 154 7.08 4.39 23.76
C GLU A 154 8.19 4.62 24.78
N LYS A 155 9.37 5.08 24.34
CA LYS A 155 10.50 5.46 25.23
C LYS A 155 10.15 6.65 26.12
N TYR A 156 9.42 7.64 25.60
CA TYR A 156 8.90 8.77 26.39
C TYR A 156 7.95 8.31 27.51
N GLY A 157 7.04 7.38 27.21
CA GLY A 157 6.14 6.78 28.19
C GLY A 157 6.87 6.08 29.35
N MET A 158 7.97 5.37 29.07
CA MET A 158 8.81 4.76 30.11
C MET A 158 9.38 5.83 31.07
N LEU A 159 9.96 6.89 30.51
CA LEU A 159 10.54 8.00 31.27
C LEU A 159 9.50 8.72 32.13
N VAL A 160 8.32 9.02 31.59
CA VAL A 160 7.22 9.63 32.37
C VAL A 160 6.70 8.69 33.47
N GLY A 161 6.75 7.37 33.25
CA GLY A 161 6.47 6.37 34.29
C GLY A 161 7.51 6.30 35.43
N GLY A 162 8.63 7.03 35.30
CA GLY A 162 9.75 7.03 36.26
C GLY A 162 10.79 5.93 36.02
N VAL A 163 10.77 5.30 34.84
CA VAL A 163 11.56 4.11 34.48
C VAL A 163 12.62 4.46 33.44
N ASP A 164 13.78 3.79 33.48
CA ASP A 164 14.85 4.04 32.51
C ASP A 164 14.40 3.57 31.11
N ALA A 165 14.67 4.39 30.10
CA ALA A 165 14.32 4.08 28.73
C ALA A 165 15.08 2.86 28.18
N HIS A 166 16.25 2.55 28.73
CA HIS A 166 17.33 1.78 28.11
C HIS A 166 17.81 2.38 26.77
N ARG A 167 18.96 1.94 26.25
CA ARG A 167 19.52 2.41 24.96
C ARG A 167 18.44 2.55 23.88
N VAL A 168 18.38 3.73 23.25
CA VAL A 168 17.29 4.08 22.33
C VAL A 168 17.39 3.27 21.03
N ASP A 169 18.60 3.15 20.50
CA ASP A 169 18.93 2.57 19.20
C ASP A 169 20.21 1.71 19.30
N LEU A 170 20.91 1.48 18.19
CA LEU A 170 22.18 0.74 18.15
C LEU A 170 23.40 1.62 18.40
N SER A 171 23.32 2.92 18.09
CA SER A 171 24.42 3.88 18.18
C SER A 171 24.62 4.40 19.60
N HIS A 172 23.55 4.46 20.39
CA HIS A 172 23.55 4.95 21.77
C HIS A 172 24.40 4.11 22.73
N MET A 173 24.44 2.77 22.55
CA MET A 173 25.22 1.86 23.39
C MET A 173 25.47 0.53 22.68
N THR A 174 26.70 0.03 22.76
CA THR A 174 27.07 -1.29 22.24
C THR A 174 26.60 -2.37 23.22
N MET A 175 25.80 -3.31 22.72
CA MET A 175 25.34 -4.49 23.46
C MET A 175 25.72 -5.70 22.62
N LEU A 176 26.65 -6.49 23.12
CA LEU A 176 27.11 -7.73 22.50
C LEU A 176 26.20 -8.86 22.96
N LYS A 177 25.60 -9.54 21.98
CA LYS A 177 24.73 -10.71 22.18
C LYS A 177 25.43 -11.97 21.70
N ASP A 178 24.95 -13.14 22.11
CA ASP A 178 25.24 -14.48 21.56
C ASP A 178 25.88 -14.50 20.14
N ASN A 179 25.17 -14.01 19.12
CA ASN A 179 25.57 -14.02 17.71
C ASN A 179 26.81 -13.15 17.42
N HIS A 180 27.03 -12.08 18.19
CA HIS A 180 28.21 -11.21 18.07
C HIS A 180 29.43 -11.88 18.70
N ILE A 181 29.23 -12.63 19.79
CA ILE A 181 30.28 -13.38 20.48
C ILE A 181 30.76 -14.52 19.57
N VAL A 182 29.83 -15.25 18.96
CA VAL A 182 30.12 -16.29 17.95
C VAL A 182 30.87 -15.70 16.76
N ALA A 183 30.40 -14.59 16.17
CA ALA A 183 31.05 -13.95 15.03
C ALA A 183 32.46 -13.37 15.33
N ALA A 184 32.74 -13.00 16.59
CA ALA A 184 34.05 -12.50 17.04
C ALA A 184 34.98 -13.60 17.59
N GLY A 185 34.50 -14.84 17.71
CA GLY A 185 35.23 -16.00 18.22
C GLY A 185 35.45 -16.05 19.74
N SER A 186 35.26 -14.96 20.48
CA SER A 186 35.24 -14.93 21.95
C SER A 186 34.63 -13.64 22.51
N ILE A 187 34.18 -13.67 23.76
CA ILE A 187 33.71 -12.48 24.50
C ILE A 187 34.85 -11.46 24.61
N THR A 188 36.05 -11.92 24.97
CA THR A 188 37.25 -11.09 25.09
C THR A 188 37.56 -10.31 23.81
N ASN A 189 37.45 -10.95 22.65
CA ASN A 189 37.67 -10.29 21.36
C ASN A 189 36.54 -9.28 21.07
N ALA A 190 35.29 -9.67 21.26
CA ALA A 190 34.13 -8.81 21.01
C ALA A 190 34.16 -7.53 21.87
N VAL A 191 34.43 -7.66 23.17
CA VAL A 191 34.51 -6.54 24.12
C VAL A 191 35.69 -5.62 23.79
N ARG A 192 36.86 -6.16 23.45
CA ARG A 192 38.03 -5.35 23.04
C ARG A 192 37.78 -4.59 21.75
N ALA A 193 37.16 -5.22 20.75
CA ALA A 193 36.77 -4.56 19.51
C ALA A 193 35.73 -3.45 19.76
N ALA A 194 34.70 -3.73 20.56
CA ALA A 194 33.69 -2.75 20.95
C ALA A 194 34.30 -1.54 21.69
N LYS A 195 35.21 -1.76 22.64
CA LYS A 195 35.94 -0.68 23.33
C LYS A 195 36.88 0.09 22.41
N SER A 196 37.52 -0.58 21.45
CA SER A 196 38.38 0.09 20.45
C SER A 196 37.59 0.97 19.48
N ALA A 197 36.32 0.65 19.20
CA ALA A 197 35.46 1.43 18.31
C ALA A 197 34.67 2.54 19.04
N GLY A 198 34.11 2.24 20.23
CA GLY A 198 33.33 3.18 21.03
C GLY A 198 34.14 4.09 21.97
N GLY A 199 35.45 3.81 22.12
CA GLY A 199 36.37 4.58 22.96
C GLY A 199 35.95 4.62 24.43
N PHE A 200 36.09 5.79 25.05
CA PHE A 200 35.69 6.02 26.45
C PHE A 200 34.22 6.45 26.61
N ALA A 201 33.54 6.85 25.52
CA ALA A 201 32.24 7.50 25.58
C ALA A 201 31.07 6.50 25.48
N THR A 202 31.19 5.48 24.63
CA THR A 202 30.15 4.46 24.44
C THR A 202 30.32 3.33 25.45
N LYS A 203 29.27 3.03 26.22
CA LYS A 203 29.25 1.85 27.09
C LYS A 203 29.19 0.56 26.28
N VAL A 204 29.81 -0.49 26.82
CA VAL A 204 29.78 -1.86 26.29
C VAL A 204 29.09 -2.77 27.30
N GLU A 205 27.98 -3.33 26.86
CA GLU A 205 27.17 -4.32 27.56
C GLU A 205 27.38 -5.70 26.92
N VAL A 206 27.36 -6.77 27.72
CA VAL A 206 27.45 -8.16 27.23
C VAL A 206 26.34 -9.01 27.82
N GLU A 207 25.57 -9.67 26.96
CA GLU A 207 24.58 -10.67 27.31
C GLU A 207 25.26 -12.03 27.54
N CYS A 208 25.08 -12.59 28.73
CA CYS A 208 25.80 -13.76 29.24
C CYS A 208 24.81 -14.83 29.71
N GLN A 209 25.05 -16.09 29.36
CA GLN A 209 24.22 -17.24 29.71
C GLN A 209 24.82 -18.06 30.87
N SER A 210 26.06 -17.79 31.27
CA SER A 210 26.77 -18.43 32.37
C SER A 210 27.50 -17.42 33.27
N PHE A 211 27.93 -17.86 34.46
CA PHE A 211 28.74 -17.04 35.37
C PHE A 211 30.14 -16.79 34.76
N GLU A 212 30.67 -17.81 34.08
CA GLU A 212 31.96 -17.84 33.42
C GLU A 212 32.04 -16.82 32.27
N GLU A 213 30.98 -16.69 31.47
CA GLU A 213 30.86 -15.65 30.43
C GLU A 213 30.83 -14.24 31.01
N ALA A 214 30.07 -14.03 32.10
CA ALA A 214 30.00 -12.74 32.78
C ALA A 214 31.35 -12.36 33.42
N ASP A 215 32.08 -13.35 33.95
CA ASP A 215 33.43 -13.18 34.48
C ASP A 215 34.44 -12.81 33.37
N GLU A 216 34.37 -13.47 32.21
CA GLU A 216 35.18 -13.12 31.03
C GLU A 216 34.84 -11.70 30.53
N ALA A 217 33.55 -11.34 30.47
CA ALA A 217 33.10 -10.02 30.03
C ALA A 217 33.64 -8.88 30.91
N ILE A 218 33.63 -9.05 32.24
CA ILE A 218 34.20 -8.06 33.18
C ILE A 218 35.73 -8.01 33.03
N ALA A 219 36.40 -9.17 32.92
CA ALA A 219 37.84 -9.25 32.72
C ALA A 219 38.31 -8.58 31.40
N ALA A 220 37.54 -8.76 30.32
CA ALA A 220 37.76 -8.11 29.04
C ALA A 220 37.42 -6.60 29.07
N GLY A 221 36.60 -6.19 30.04
CA GLY A 221 36.38 -4.79 30.38
C GLY A 221 35.05 -4.20 29.93
N ALA A 222 33.98 -5.00 29.86
CA ALA A 222 32.60 -4.52 29.76
C ALA A 222 32.24 -3.58 30.93
N ASP A 223 31.23 -2.73 30.72
CA ASP A 223 30.70 -1.83 31.75
C ASP A 223 29.40 -2.37 32.38
N ILE A 224 28.70 -3.26 31.65
CA ILE A 224 27.46 -3.92 32.06
C ILE A 224 27.53 -5.39 31.63
N VAL A 225 27.13 -6.32 32.50
CA VAL A 225 26.86 -7.72 32.14
C VAL A 225 25.38 -8.03 32.40
N MET A 226 24.69 -8.52 31.38
CA MET A 226 23.30 -8.95 31.45
C MET A 226 23.24 -10.46 31.64
N LEU A 227 22.67 -10.90 32.76
CA LEU A 227 22.35 -12.30 33.03
C LEU A 227 20.98 -12.60 32.41
N ASP A 228 20.96 -13.28 31.26
CA ASP A 228 19.73 -13.57 30.51
C ASP A 228 19.22 -15.01 30.76
N ASN A 229 17.91 -15.14 31.01
CA ASN A 229 17.19 -16.40 31.25
C ASN A 229 17.72 -17.31 32.39
N PHE A 230 18.55 -16.78 33.28
CA PHE A 230 18.93 -17.44 34.55
C PHE A 230 17.70 -17.74 35.43
N THR A 231 17.83 -18.66 36.40
CA THR A 231 16.80 -18.89 37.42
C THR A 231 16.85 -17.82 38.53
N PRO A 232 15.76 -17.56 39.28
CA PRO A 232 15.73 -16.52 40.33
C PRO A 232 16.82 -16.64 41.40
N ASP A 233 17.23 -17.85 41.72
CA ASP A 233 18.30 -18.11 42.69
C ASP A 233 19.68 -18.12 42.03
N GLY A 234 19.75 -18.57 40.76
CA GLY A 234 20.96 -18.48 39.93
C GLY A 234 21.43 -17.04 39.71
N VAL A 235 20.52 -16.10 39.42
CA VAL A 235 20.85 -14.66 39.28
C VAL A 235 21.47 -14.13 40.57
N LYS A 236 20.88 -14.46 41.74
CA LYS A 236 21.37 -13.97 43.04
C LYS A 236 22.75 -14.51 43.38
N ILE A 237 22.97 -15.80 43.15
CA ILE A 237 24.27 -16.46 43.38
C ILE A 237 25.33 -15.84 42.46
N ALA A 238 25.06 -15.74 41.15
CA ALA A 238 25.98 -15.16 40.19
C ALA A 238 26.27 -13.69 40.48
N ALA A 239 25.24 -12.85 40.70
CA ALA A 239 25.42 -11.44 41.01
C ALA A 239 26.25 -11.22 42.29
N ALA A 240 25.97 -11.97 43.36
CA ALA A 240 26.75 -11.90 44.59
C ALA A 240 28.22 -12.30 44.37
N GLN A 241 28.48 -13.41 43.66
CA GLN A 241 29.83 -13.90 43.36
C GLN A 241 30.62 -12.92 42.47
N LEU A 242 29.99 -12.34 41.44
CA LEU A 242 30.62 -11.33 40.58
C LEU A 242 30.98 -10.07 41.40
N LYS A 243 30.06 -9.59 42.25
CA LYS A 243 30.29 -8.40 43.12
C LYS A 243 31.29 -8.67 44.25
N GLU A 244 31.48 -9.93 44.68
CA GLU A 244 32.54 -10.32 45.62
C GLU A 244 33.90 -10.36 44.92
N LYS A 245 34.01 -11.08 43.80
CA LYS A 245 35.26 -11.27 43.05
C LYS A 245 35.80 -9.96 42.50
N TRP A 246 35.00 -9.23 41.72
CA TRP A 246 35.40 -7.99 41.07
C TRP A 246 35.21 -6.76 41.96
N GLY A 247 34.45 -6.87 43.05
CA GLY A 247 34.16 -5.79 43.99
C GLY A 247 32.94 -4.96 43.58
N ARG A 248 32.43 -4.18 44.54
CA ARG A 248 31.22 -3.34 44.39
C ARG A 248 31.50 -1.94 43.80
N GLY A 249 32.61 -1.77 43.08
CA GLY A 249 33.03 -0.47 42.52
C GLY A 249 33.60 0.53 43.55
N THR A 250 34.21 0.04 44.63
CA THR A 250 34.89 0.87 45.64
C THR A 250 36.40 0.64 45.64
N GLY A 251 37.18 1.72 45.81
CA GLY A 251 38.64 1.69 45.68
C GLY A 251 39.11 1.60 44.23
N ASP A 252 40.31 1.06 44.00
CA ASP A 252 40.96 1.00 42.67
C ASP A 252 40.35 -0.05 41.71
N ARG A 253 39.25 -0.71 42.09
CA ARG A 253 38.62 -1.76 41.27
C ARG A 253 37.63 -1.16 40.28
N LYS A 254 37.75 -1.54 39.01
CA LYS A 254 36.89 -1.08 37.91
C LYS A 254 35.42 -1.41 38.18
N ALA A 255 34.57 -0.38 38.19
CA ALA A 255 33.13 -0.54 38.39
C ALA A 255 32.44 -1.15 37.16
N PHE A 256 31.49 -2.04 37.41
CA PHE A 256 30.61 -2.68 36.43
C PHE A 256 29.20 -2.86 37.01
N LEU A 257 28.20 -2.89 36.13
CA LEU A 257 26.80 -3.13 36.49
C LEU A 257 26.36 -4.55 36.12
N VAL A 258 25.47 -5.12 36.94
CA VAL A 258 24.76 -6.38 36.67
C VAL A 258 23.32 -6.05 36.29
N GLU A 259 22.94 -6.41 35.07
CA GLU A 259 21.56 -6.41 34.60
C GLU A 259 20.97 -7.83 34.68
N VAL A 260 19.68 -7.95 34.97
CA VAL A 260 18.90 -9.18 34.78
C VAL A 260 17.80 -8.96 33.75
N SER A 261 17.67 -9.91 32.82
CA SER A 261 16.61 -9.92 31.80
C SER A 261 16.08 -11.34 31.55
N GLY A 262 15.17 -11.46 30.59
CA GLY A 262 14.53 -12.73 30.22
C GLY A 262 13.25 -13.02 31.02
N GLY A 263 12.10 -13.07 30.32
CA GLY A 263 10.81 -13.52 30.90
C GLY A 263 10.23 -12.72 32.08
N LEU A 264 10.78 -11.56 32.43
CA LEU A 264 10.38 -10.79 33.63
C LEU A 264 9.05 -10.04 33.45
N THR A 265 8.18 -10.12 34.46
CA THR A 265 6.80 -9.60 34.50
C THR A 265 6.40 -9.20 35.92
N GLU A 266 5.26 -8.51 36.08
CA GLU A 266 4.65 -8.22 37.41
C GLU A 266 4.42 -9.46 38.29
N HIS A 267 4.36 -10.66 37.73
CA HIS A 267 4.03 -11.89 38.48
C HIS A 267 5.26 -12.68 38.96
N ASN A 268 6.46 -12.36 38.47
CA ASN A 268 7.68 -13.08 38.82
C ASN A 268 8.88 -12.19 39.22
N VAL A 269 8.91 -10.90 38.86
CA VAL A 269 10.09 -10.04 39.04
C VAL A 269 10.57 -9.94 40.49
N GLU A 270 9.66 -9.96 41.47
CA GLU A 270 9.98 -9.88 42.90
C GLU A 270 10.88 -11.04 43.37
N LYS A 271 10.87 -12.18 42.67
CA LYS A 271 11.72 -13.33 42.98
C LYS A 271 13.15 -13.17 42.46
N TYR A 272 13.35 -12.39 41.40
CA TYR A 272 14.65 -12.23 40.75
C TYR A 272 15.55 -11.19 41.42
N VAL A 273 14.96 -10.18 42.07
CA VAL A 273 15.71 -9.05 42.64
C VAL A 273 16.44 -9.38 43.95
N CYS A 274 17.59 -8.73 44.12
CA CYS A 274 18.37 -8.65 45.35
C CYS A 274 19.20 -7.34 45.34
N GLY A 275 20.02 -7.11 46.38
CA GLY A 275 20.87 -5.92 46.48
C GLY A 275 22.13 -5.92 45.60
N ASP A 276 22.40 -7.02 44.88
CA ASP A 276 23.60 -7.21 44.04
C ASP A 276 23.36 -6.95 42.55
N ILE A 277 22.09 -6.78 42.17
CA ILE A 277 21.62 -6.48 40.81
C ILE A 277 21.39 -4.97 40.71
N ASP A 278 21.98 -4.31 39.71
CA ASP A 278 21.87 -2.86 39.52
C ASP A 278 20.73 -2.47 38.57
N ILE A 279 20.41 -3.34 37.60
CA ILE A 279 19.37 -3.11 36.59
C ILE A 279 18.48 -4.35 36.43
N VAL A 280 17.18 -4.12 36.32
CA VAL A 280 16.18 -5.09 35.85
C VAL A 280 15.62 -4.56 34.55
N SER A 281 15.69 -5.30 33.44
CA SER A 281 15.03 -4.90 32.19
C SER A 281 13.90 -5.84 31.79
N THR A 282 12.86 -5.28 31.16
CA THR A 282 11.79 -6.08 30.56
C THR A 282 11.08 -5.35 29.43
N SER A 283 10.53 -6.10 28.48
CA SER A 283 9.56 -5.55 27.54
C SER A 283 8.14 -5.53 28.08
N SER A 284 7.82 -6.17 29.22
CA SER A 284 6.44 -6.23 29.76
C SER A 284 5.88 -4.88 30.24
N ILE A 285 6.69 -3.82 30.24
CA ILE A 285 6.26 -2.45 30.53
C ILE A 285 5.86 -1.65 29.29
N HIS A 286 6.12 -2.16 28.07
CA HIS A 286 5.80 -1.46 26.82
C HIS A 286 5.24 -2.35 25.70
N GLN A 287 5.75 -3.57 25.56
CA GLN A 287 5.30 -4.56 24.58
C GLN A 287 3.99 -5.22 25.05
N GLY A 288 2.94 -5.17 24.23
CA GLY A 288 1.64 -5.79 24.52
C GLY A 288 0.83 -5.12 25.64
N VAL A 289 1.17 -3.88 26.01
CA VAL A 289 0.53 -3.15 27.12
C VAL A 289 -0.84 -2.60 26.71
N PRO A 290 -1.89 -2.77 27.55
CA PRO A 290 -3.18 -2.13 27.32
C PRO A 290 -3.08 -0.60 27.26
N HIS A 291 -3.79 0.02 26.32
CA HIS A 291 -3.91 1.47 26.24
C HIS A 291 -4.79 2.02 27.37
N VAL A 292 -4.57 3.28 27.73
CA VAL A 292 -5.51 4.03 28.59
C VAL A 292 -6.64 4.56 27.72
N ASP A 293 -7.89 4.26 28.08
CA ASP A 293 -9.08 4.69 27.35
C ASP A 293 -9.30 6.20 27.56
N PHE A 294 -9.16 6.98 26.49
CA PHE A 294 -9.51 8.40 26.44
C PHE A 294 -10.58 8.65 25.38
N SER A 295 -11.40 9.68 25.55
CA SER A 295 -12.26 10.18 24.48
C SER A 295 -12.32 11.70 24.46
N LEU A 296 -12.22 12.28 23.28
CA LEU A 296 -12.50 13.70 23.03
C LEU A 296 -14.01 13.89 22.83
N LYS A 297 -14.60 14.98 23.33
CA LYS A 297 -16.05 15.24 23.28
C LYS A 297 -16.33 16.72 23.02
N ILE A 298 -16.86 17.03 21.83
CA ILE A 298 -17.36 18.37 21.49
C ILE A 298 -18.43 18.81 22.49
N VAL A 299 -18.32 20.03 23.02
CA VAL A 299 -19.32 20.63 23.90
C VAL A 299 -20.49 21.16 23.06
N PRO A 300 -21.74 20.75 23.34
CA PRO A 300 -22.89 21.28 22.61
C PRO A 300 -23.04 22.79 22.83
N LYS A 301 -23.26 23.55 21.76
CA LYS A 301 -23.71 24.95 21.86
C LYS A 301 -25.01 25.00 22.66
N SER A 302 -25.04 25.83 23.71
CA SER A 302 -26.28 26.04 24.45
C SER A 302 -27.32 26.68 23.54
N LYS A 303 -28.52 26.10 23.51
CA LYS A 303 -29.65 26.77 22.88
C LYS A 303 -30.04 27.96 23.77
N LYS A 304 -30.09 29.15 23.18
CA LYS A 304 -31.07 30.13 23.63
C LYS A 304 -32.44 29.44 23.53
N ASP A 305 -33.22 29.57 24.60
CA ASP A 305 -34.47 28.84 24.87
C ASP A 305 -34.30 27.35 25.29
N GLY A 306 -34.28 27.13 26.61
CA GLY A 306 -34.86 25.93 27.24
C GLY A 306 -34.09 24.60 27.23
N GLY A 307 -32.76 24.58 27.08
CA GLY A 307 -31.96 23.35 27.14
C GLY A 307 -31.62 22.87 28.56
N GLU A 308 -31.38 21.55 28.74
CA GLU A 308 -30.78 20.97 29.96
C GLU A 308 -29.44 21.65 30.29
N SER A 309 -29.10 21.78 31.59
CA SER A 309 -27.79 22.31 32.00
C SER A 309 -26.65 21.38 31.56
N LEU A 310 -25.47 21.97 31.32
CA LEU A 310 -24.31 21.22 30.82
C LEU A 310 -23.94 20.04 31.72
N GLU A 311 -24.07 20.19 33.04
CA GLU A 311 -23.87 19.12 34.03
C GLU A 311 -24.74 17.90 33.73
N VAL A 312 -26.06 18.10 33.56
CA VAL A 312 -27.02 17.01 33.30
C VAL A 312 -26.68 16.24 32.02
N TYR A 313 -26.17 16.92 30.98
CA TYR A 313 -25.73 16.26 29.75
C TYR A 313 -24.53 15.32 29.99
N PHE A 314 -23.56 15.73 30.83
CA PHE A 314 -22.42 14.89 31.18
C PHE A 314 -22.79 13.75 32.14
N THR A 315 -23.58 14.01 33.19
CA THR A 315 -24.05 12.97 34.13
C THR A 315 -24.84 11.87 33.42
N ARG A 316 -25.63 12.24 32.38
CA ARG A 316 -26.37 11.28 31.55
C ARG A 316 -25.46 10.39 30.71
N LEU A 317 -24.32 10.90 30.24
CA LEU A 317 -23.30 10.13 29.53
C LEU A 317 -22.54 9.19 30.47
N GLU A 318 -22.22 9.61 31.69
CA GLU A 318 -21.61 8.77 32.73
C GLU A 318 -22.51 7.57 33.06
N HIS A 319 -23.81 7.83 33.26
CA HIS A 319 -24.79 6.80 33.61
C HIS A 319 -25.01 5.75 32.50
N ASP A 320 -25.00 6.15 31.22
CA ASP A 320 -25.12 5.23 30.07
C ASP A 320 -23.82 4.44 29.81
N HIS A 321 -22.67 4.94 30.28
CA HIS A 321 -21.38 4.24 30.18
C HIS A 321 -21.16 3.24 31.34
N GLY A 322 -21.58 3.58 32.56
CA GLY A 322 -21.54 2.68 33.72
C GLY A 322 -22.32 1.39 33.50
N LEU A 323 -23.51 1.49 32.88
CA LEU A 323 -24.31 0.33 32.46
C LEU A 323 -23.52 -0.62 31.54
N ARG A 324 -22.77 -0.07 30.58
CA ARG A 324 -21.97 -0.84 29.60
C ARG A 324 -20.73 -1.47 30.23
N GLN A 325 -20.21 -0.90 31.31
CA GLN A 325 -19.05 -1.43 32.04
C GLN A 325 -19.46 -2.59 32.96
N LEU A 326 -20.59 -2.45 33.68
CA LEU A 326 -21.21 -3.55 34.44
C LEU A 326 -21.56 -4.75 33.54
N LEU A 327 -22.08 -4.51 32.34
CA LEU A 327 -22.38 -5.55 31.35
C LEU A 327 -21.14 -6.24 30.72
N ARG A 328 -19.92 -5.73 30.96
CA ARG A 328 -18.66 -6.33 30.48
C ARG A 328 -17.91 -7.12 31.56
N LEU A 329 -18.14 -6.85 32.84
CA LEU A 329 -17.45 -7.50 33.95
C LEU A 329 -18.21 -8.76 34.42
N GLY A 330 -17.90 -9.91 33.81
CA GLY A 330 -18.47 -11.20 34.18
C GLY A 330 -18.27 -11.55 35.68
N ALA A 331 -19.34 -11.97 36.34
CA ALA A 331 -19.43 -12.03 37.81
C ALA A 331 -18.68 -13.20 38.47
N ASN A 332 -17.36 -13.06 38.62
CA ASN A 332 -16.44 -14.07 39.18
C ASN A 332 -15.90 -13.76 40.60
N SER A 333 -16.70 -13.17 41.50
CA SER A 333 -16.35 -13.12 42.93
C SER A 333 -17.58 -13.22 43.85
N SER A 334 -17.37 -13.72 45.08
CA SER A 334 -18.43 -13.87 46.09
C SER A 334 -18.83 -12.54 46.74
N GLN A 335 -17.91 -11.57 46.82
CA GLN A 335 -18.18 -10.24 47.36
C GLN A 335 -19.15 -9.43 46.48
N SER A 336 -18.97 -9.44 45.15
CA SER A 336 -19.84 -8.65 44.25
C SER A 336 -21.30 -9.10 44.27
N ARG A 337 -21.57 -10.39 44.54
CA ARG A 337 -22.94 -10.91 44.71
C ARG A 337 -23.66 -10.32 45.92
N ARG A 338 -22.96 -10.01 47.03
CA ARG A 338 -23.56 -9.34 48.19
C ARG A 338 -23.89 -7.87 47.90
N SER A 339 -23.03 -7.16 47.18
CA SER A 339 -23.30 -5.79 46.73
C SER A 339 -24.54 -5.71 45.85
N LEU A 340 -24.72 -6.68 44.93
CA LEU A 340 -25.91 -6.80 44.09
C LEU A 340 -27.17 -7.16 44.89
N GLN A 341 -27.09 -8.05 45.89
CA GLN A 341 -28.25 -8.39 46.73
C GLN A 341 -28.78 -7.19 47.53
N ASN A 342 -27.88 -6.34 48.07
CA ASN A 342 -28.31 -5.15 48.80
C ASN A 342 -28.96 -4.09 47.90
N TRP A 343 -28.66 -4.09 46.59
CA TRP A 343 -29.28 -3.19 45.59
C TRP A 343 -30.62 -3.70 45.05
N LEU A 344 -31.08 -4.88 45.48
CA LEU A 344 -32.29 -5.55 44.98
C LEU A 344 -33.46 -5.55 46.00
N MET A 345 -33.41 -4.72 47.04
CA MET A 345 -34.38 -4.75 48.16
C MET A 345 -35.16 -3.45 48.43
N GLU A 346 -35.17 -2.49 47.51
CA GLU A 346 -36.13 -1.37 47.56
C GLU A 346 -37.22 -1.51 46.48
N PRO A 347 -38.52 -1.48 46.84
CA PRO A 347 -39.60 -1.77 45.91
C PRO A 347 -40.08 -0.53 45.16
N SER A 348 -39.94 -0.54 43.84
CA SER A 348 -40.71 0.32 42.93
C SER A 348 -41.38 -0.54 41.85
N GLN A 349 -42.66 -0.26 41.57
CA GLN A 349 -43.51 -1.07 40.70
C GLN A 349 -43.55 -0.48 39.29
N GLU A 350 -43.13 -1.23 38.26
CA GLU A 350 -43.71 -1.23 36.90
C GLU A 350 -43.08 -2.35 36.03
N PRO A 351 -43.66 -2.73 34.86
CA PRO A 351 -43.48 -4.07 34.29
C PRO A 351 -42.26 -4.29 33.38
N GLU A 352 -41.84 -5.56 33.24
CA GLU A 352 -40.73 -5.99 32.38
C GLU A 352 -40.88 -5.56 30.90
N PRO A 353 -39.86 -4.94 30.29
CA PRO A 353 -39.83 -4.69 28.85
C PRO A 353 -39.52 -5.98 28.07
N LYS A 354 -40.52 -6.50 27.34
CA LYS A 354 -40.38 -7.71 26.52
C LYS A 354 -39.29 -7.57 25.44
N ARG A 355 -38.56 -8.67 25.24
CA ARG A 355 -37.50 -8.84 24.23
C ARG A 355 -38.02 -8.52 22.83
N ILE A 356 -37.40 -7.57 22.13
CA ILE A 356 -37.84 -7.11 20.79
C ILE A 356 -37.33 -8.08 19.71
N GLU A 357 -38.24 -8.82 19.08
CA GLU A 357 -37.95 -9.61 17.88
C GLU A 357 -37.92 -8.76 16.59
N ARG A 358 -37.41 -9.32 15.49
CA ARG A 358 -37.36 -8.64 14.19
C ARG A 358 -38.76 -8.43 13.60
N VAL A 359 -39.25 -7.20 13.75
CA VAL A 359 -40.48 -6.67 13.15
C VAL A 359 -40.46 -6.76 11.61
N VAL A 360 -41.53 -7.30 11.02
CA VAL A 360 -41.63 -7.60 9.57
C VAL A 360 -42.42 -6.54 8.77
N LEU A 361 -43.22 -5.67 9.43
CA LEU A 361 -44.11 -4.73 8.73
C LEU A 361 -44.12 -3.33 9.37
N ALA A 362 -43.59 -2.33 8.66
CA ALA A 362 -43.65 -0.92 9.08
C ALA A 362 -44.94 -0.23 8.61
N CYS A 363 -45.47 0.73 9.40
CA CYS A 363 -46.60 1.55 8.99
C CYS A 363 -46.24 2.51 7.84
N VAL A 364 -47.24 2.96 7.08
CA VAL A 364 -47.04 3.80 5.87
C VAL A 364 -46.30 5.10 6.21
N GLN A 365 -46.65 5.78 7.32
CA GLN A 365 -46.01 7.06 7.70
C GLN A 365 -44.54 6.91 8.11
N CYS A 366 -44.16 5.80 8.75
CA CYS A 366 -42.75 5.53 9.04
C CYS A 366 -41.98 5.10 7.78
N ARG A 367 -42.62 4.29 6.91
CA ARG A 367 -42.05 3.83 5.64
C ARG A 367 -41.74 4.99 4.70
N ASN A 368 -42.69 5.90 4.47
CA ASN A 368 -42.52 7.04 3.57
C ASN A 368 -41.48 8.06 4.08
N ARG A 369 -41.16 8.05 5.38
CA ARG A 369 -40.10 8.85 6.00
C ARG A 369 -38.77 8.08 6.16
N HIS A 370 -38.68 6.85 5.66
CA HIS A 370 -37.54 5.93 5.82
C HIS A 370 -37.04 5.73 7.27
N VAL A 371 -37.93 5.86 8.27
CA VAL A 371 -37.59 5.70 9.69
C VAL A 371 -38.03 4.34 10.25
N LYS A 372 -37.24 3.78 11.18
CA LYS A 372 -37.58 2.52 11.86
C LYS A 372 -38.90 2.64 12.62
N CYS A 373 -39.80 1.72 12.33
CA CYS A 373 -41.10 1.51 12.97
C CYS A 373 -41.03 0.30 13.91
N ASP A 374 -41.70 0.41 15.05
CA ASP A 374 -41.84 -0.60 16.09
C ASP A 374 -43.03 -1.57 15.85
N ALA A 375 -43.83 -1.34 14.81
CA ALA A 375 -45.02 -2.12 14.42
C ALA A 375 -46.12 -2.30 15.48
N THR A 376 -46.04 -1.61 16.62
CA THR A 376 -47.10 -1.60 17.63
C THR A 376 -48.44 -1.17 17.00
N GLN A 377 -49.50 -1.95 17.22
CA GLN A 377 -50.85 -1.68 16.70
C GLN A 377 -51.79 -1.29 17.87
N PRO A 378 -52.79 -0.42 17.64
CA PRO A 378 -53.15 0.20 16.36
C PRO A 378 -52.20 1.31 15.90
N ILE A 379 -51.46 1.95 16.81
CA ILE A 379 -50.59 3.09 16.52
C ILE A 379 -49.17 2.80 17.01
N CYS A 380 -48.17 2.94 16.11
CA CYS A 380 -46.76 2.76 16.46
C CYS A 380 -46.28 3.89 17.39
N ASN A 381 -45.36 3.63 18.32
CA ASN A 381 -44.98 4.62 19.33
C ASN A 381 -44.38 5.89 18.70
N ARG A 382 -43.71 5.77 17.55
CA ARG A 382 -43.23 6.94 16.78
C ARG A 382 -44.38 7.79 16.24
N CYS A 383 -45.40 7.19 15.65
CA CYS A 383 -46.60 7.91 15.16
C CYS A 383 -47.43 8.49 16.31
N LYS A 384 -47.55 7.76 17.43
CA LYS A 384 -48.23 8.22 18.65
C LYS A 384 -47.58 9.48 19.21
N ARG A 385 -46.25 9.50 19.30
CA ARG A 385 -45.47 10.64 19.80
C ARG A 385 -45.38 11.80 18.79
N ASP A 386 -45.21 11.50 17.51
CA ASP A 386 -45.17 12.51 16.43
C ASP A 386 -46.59 13.05 16.07
N GLY A 387 -47.66 12.60 16.77
CA GLY A 387 -49.04 13.08 16.60
C GLY A 387 -49.70 12.73 15.27
N LYS A 388 -49.28 11.65 14.59
CA LYS A 388 -49.71 11.33 13.21
C LYS A 388 -50.49 10.03 13.10
N GLU A 389 -51.48 10.02 12.22
CA GLU A 389 -52.31 8.84 11.91
C GLU A 389 -51.43 7.66 11.44
N CYS A 390 -51.65 6.47 12.02
CA CYS A 390 -50.80 5.31 11.83
C CYS A 390 -51.53 4.19 11.09
N ASN A 391 -51.37 4.13 9.77
CA ASN A 391 -52.03 3.13 8.94
C ASN A 391 -51.06 1.98 8.56
N TYR A 392 -51.50 0.74 8.77
CA TYR A 392 -50.84 -0.49 8.33
C TYR A 392 -51.66 -1.16 7.22
N GLN A 393 -51.43 -0.75 5.97
CA GLN A 393 -52.09 -1.40 4.83
C GLN A 393 -51.67 -2.86 4.70
N LYS A 394 -52.64 -3.77 4.57
CA LYS A 394 -52.37 -5.19 4.28
C LYS A 394 -51.70 -5.33 2.91
N SER A 395 -50.59 -6.08 2.85
CA SER A 395 -49.89 -6.37 1.60
C SER A 395 -50.81 -7.10 0.62
N ARG A 396 -50.97 -6.56 -0.60
CA ARG A 396 -51.64 -7.26 -1.72
C ARG A 396 -50.90 -8.54 -2.16
N ARG A 397 -49.61 -8.67 -1.83
CA ARG A 397 -48.87 -9.93 -1.90
C ARG A 397 -49.00 -10.63 -0.54
N GLY A 398 -50.01 -11.50 -0.40
CA GLY A 398 -50.30 -12.20 0.85
C GLY A 398 -49.18 -13.17 1.24
N GLY A 399 -48.50 -12.90 2.35
CA GLY A 399 -47.50 -13.81 2.91
C GLY A 399 -48.18 -15.00 3.59
N LEU A 400 -48.01 -16.20 3.04
CA LEU A 400 -48.41 -17.45 3.69
C LEU A 400 -47.35 -17.85 4.72
N ASP A 401 -47.80 -18.22 5.92
CA ASP A 401 -46.94 -18.73 7.00
C ASP A 401 -46.18 -20.02 6.60
N LYS A 402 -45.04 -20.29 7.26
CA LYS A 402 -44.23 -21.50 7.10
C LYS A 402 -45.05 -22.80 7.20
N ALA A 403 -46.00 -22.91 8.13
CA ALA A 403 -46.83 -24.11 8.26
C ALA A 403 -47.90 -24.21 7.17
N ALA A 404 -48.28 -23.10 6.53
CA ALA A 404 -49.11 -23.11 5.32
C ALA A 404 -48.29 -23.44 4.07
N LEU A 405 -47.07 -22.92 3.95
CA LEU A 405 -46.10 -23.26 2.89
C LEU A 405 -45.68 -24.73 2.92
N ALA A 406 -45.45 -25.31 4.11
CA ALA A 406 -45.17 -26.73 4.27
C ALA A 406 -46.34 -27.60 3.79
N ARG A 407 -47.57 -27.31 4.25
CA ARG A 407 -48.79 -28.01 3.80
C ARG A 407 -49.07 -27.81 2.31
N ARG A 408 -48.70 -26.66 1.73
CA ARG A 408 -48.79 -26.41 0.28
C ARG A 408 -47.74 -27.18 -0.52
N ARG A 409 -46.50 -27.32 -0.02
CA ARG A 409 -45.47 -28.19 -0.63
C ARG A 409 -45.89 -29.64 -0.61
N LEU A 410 -46.41 -30.15 0.52
CA LEU A 410 -46.87 -31.53 0.64
C LEU A 410 -48.00 -31.83 -0.37
N ARG A 411 -49.01 -30.94 -0.46
CA ARG A 411 -50.08 -31.04 -1.47
C ARG A 411 -49.59 -30.96 -2.91
N LEU A 412 -48.55 -30.16 -3.19
CA LEU A 412 -47.98 -30.06 -4.53
C LEU A 412 -47.18 -31.32 -4.90
N GLN A 413 -46.44 -31.92 -3.96
CA GLN A 413 -45.76 -33.20 -4.18
C GLN A 413 -46.75 -34.34 -4.42
N GLN A 414 -47.87 -34.38 -3.68
CA GLN A 414 -48.96 -35.33 -3.94
C GLN A 414 -49.63 -35.07 -5.30
N ALA A 415 -49.96 -33.82 -5.63
CA ALA A 415 -50.54 -33.48 -6.93
C ALA A 415 -49.60 -33.71 -8.14
N GLN A 416 -48.30 -33.84 -7.93
CA GLN A 416 -47.33 -34.24 -8.96
C GLN A 416 -47.21 -35.77 -9.14
N GLN A 417 -47.90 -36.57 -8.31
CA GLN A 417 -47.96 -38.03 -8.46
C GLN A 417 -49.26 -38.51 -9.14
N ASP A 418 -50.31 -37.67 -9.19
CA ASP A 418 -51.66 -38.01 -9.66
C ASP A 418 -52.10 -37.27 -10.96
N ALA A 419 -51.17 -36.67 -11.73
CA ALA A 419 -51.49 -35.88 -12.92
C ALA A 419 -51.40 -36.70 -14.24
N PRO A 420 -52.46 -36.75 -15.08
CA PRO A 420 -52.48 -37.55 -16.32
C PRO A 420 -51.84 -36.85 -17.55
N ASP A 421 -51.73 -37.62 -18.64
CA ASP A 421 -50.91 -37.39 -19.84
C ASP A 421 -51.64 -36.67 -21.03
N GLN A 422 -50.87 -36.24 -22.05
CA GLN A 422 -51.29 -35.84 -23.43
C GLN A 422 -51.93 -34.43 -23.65
N PRO A 423 -52.11 -33.92 -24.90
CA PRO A 423 -51.15 -33.84 -26.04
C PRO A 423 -51.18 -32.51 -26.88
N ASN A 424 -50.25 -32.38 -27.85
CA ASN A 424 -50.25 -31.63 -29.14
C ASN A 424 -51.33 -30.55 -29.49
N GLY A 425 -50.92 -29.39 -30.08
CA GLY A 425 -51.82 -28.61 -30.98
C GLY A 425 -51.42 -27.18 -31.42
N LYS A 426 -51.22 -26.99 -32.74
CA LYS A 426 -50.81 -25.78 -33.52
C LYS A 426 -51.68 -24.47 -33.46
N SER A 427 -51.05 -23.38 -33.96
CA SER A 427 -51.54 -22.30 -34.88
C SER A 427 -52.41 -21.09 -34.46
N ALA A 428 -51.86 -19.87 -34.74
CA ALA A 428 -52.44 -18.67 -35.43
C ALA A 428 -53.69 -17.93 -34.85
N ASP A 429 -54.04 -16.66 -35.14
CA ASP A 429 -53.51 -15.61 -36.07
C ASP A 429 -54.05 -14.17 -35.72
N VAL A 430 -53.58 -13.09 -36.41
CA VAL A 430 -54.32 -11.80 -36.74
C VAL A 430 -54.75 -10.81 -35.60
N ASN A 431 -54.75 -9.45 -35.68
CA ASN A 431 -54.15 -8.40 -36.57
C ASN A 431 -54.41 -6.92 -36.05
N VAL A 432 -53.69 -5.89 -36.56
CA VAL A 432 -53.96 -4.39 -36.57
C VAL A 432 -54.09 -3.60 -35.22
N GLY A 433 -53.65 -2.33 -35.05
CA GLY A 433 -52.79 -1.41 -35.84
C GLY A 433 -53.04 0.13 -35.60
N ILE A 434 -52.01 0.98 -35.79
CA ILE A 434 -52.00 2.47 -36.07
C ILE A 434 -52.66 3.44 -35.03
N GLY A 435 -52.12 4.61 -34.61
CA GLY A 435 -50.87 5.34 -34.91
C GLY A 435 -50.89 6.80 -34.34
N THR A 436 -49.86 7.63 -34.66
CA THR A 436 -49.68 9.10 -34.39
C THR A 436 -49.61 9.57 -32.91
N ASP A 437 -48.76 10.49 -32.43
CA ASP A 437 -47.56 11.26 -32.92
C ASP A 437 -46.88 11.92 -31.67
N CYS A 438 -45.73 12.63 -31.61
CA CYS A 438 -44.69 13.16 -32.54
C CYS A 438 -43.33 13.26 -31.77
N ALA A 439 -42.12 13.37 -32.36
CA ALA A 439 -41.34 14.55 -32.82
C ALA A 439 -41.07 15.67 -31.75
N ILE A 440 -39.93 16.38 -31.65
CA ILE A 440 -38.78 16.72 -32.54
C ILE A 440 -37.50 16.81 -31.62
N SER A 441 -36.44 15.99 -31.72
CA SER A 441 -35.22 16.04 -32.57
C SER A 441 -34.29 17.28 -32.49
N VAL A 442 -32.96 17.05 -32.48
CA VAL A 442 -31.88 18.07 -32.53
C VAL A 442 -30.78 17.59 -33.51
N PRO A 443 -30.35 18.39 -34.50
CA PRO A 443 -29.24 18.10 -35.39
C PRO A 443 -27.92 18.82 -35.01
N MET A 444 -26.87 18.63 -35.81
CA MET A 444 -25.48 19.02 -35.55
C MET A 444 -24.90 19.87 -36.72
N GLU A 445 -23.65 20.30 -36.56
CA GLU A 445 -22.64 20.63 -37.60
C GLU A 445 -22.43 22.07 -38.14
N GLU A 446 -21.17 22.24 -38.56
CA GLU A 446 -20.53 23.22 -39.44
C GLU A 446 -20.16 24.65 -38.98
N LEU A 447 -19.40 25.32 -39.87
CA LEU A 447 -18.22 26.14 -39.59
C LEU A 447 -18.26 27.50 -40.33
N GLN A 448 -17.21 28.30 -40.10
CA GLN A 448 -16.62 29.31 -40.99
C GLN A 448 -17.21 30.75 -41.13
N LEU A 449 -16.29 31.69 -40.87
CA LEU A 449 -15.94 32.88 -41.68
C LEU A 449 -16.63 34.25 -41.47
N TYR A 450 -15.88 35.25 -41.96
CA TYR A 450 -16.03 36.72 -41.91
C TYR A 450 -15.88 37.35 -40.51
N HIS A 451 -14.97 38.30 -40.20
CA HIS A 451 -14.20 39.37 -40.86
C HIS A 451 -14.65 40.78 -40.43
N ASP A 452 -13.65 41.60 -40.12
CA ASP A 452 -13.54 43.06 -40.16
C ASP A 452 -14.58 43.97 -39.47
N ALA A 453 -14.11 44.65 -38.42
CA ALA A 453 -14.46 46.04 -38.14
C ALA A 453 -13.23 46.81 -37.60
N THR A 454 -12.67 47.69 -38.43
CA THR A 454 -11.50 48.53 -38.17
C THR A 454 -11.68 49.52 -37.01
N GLY A 455 -10.61 49.82 -36.25
CA GLY A 455 -10.60 50.93 -35.28
C GLY A 455 -9.21 51.23 -34.71
N SER A 456 -8.56 52.30 -35.22
CA SER A 456 -7.19 52.70 -34.88
C SER A 456 -7.10 53.84 -33.87
N SER A 457 -6.12 53.79 -32.95
CA SER A 457 -5.16 54.90 -32.74
C SER A 457 -4.00 54.48 -31.83
N GLU A 458 -2.94 55.31 -31.82
CA GLU A 458 -1.71 55.10 -31.05
C GLU A 458 -1.74 55.84 -29.71
N SER A 459 -1.02 55.34 -28.70
CA SER A 459 0.15 56.04 -28.12
C SER A 459 0.59 55.45 -26.77
N SER A 460 1.84 55.71 -26.40
CA SER A 460 2.50 55.22 -25.19
C SER A 460 2.48 56.24 -24.05
N THR A 461 2.22 55.82 -22.81
CA THR A 461 3.08 56.19 -21.65
C THR A 461 2.79 55.33 -20.41
N THR A 462 3.73 55.36 -19.47
CA THR A 462 3.71 54.57 -18.22
C THR A 462 3.08 55.32 -17.04
N SER A 463 2.23 54.66 -16.24
CA SER A 463 2.51 54.31 -14.83
C SER A 463 1.28 54.27 -13.87
N ARG A 464 1.32 53.28 -12.96
CA ARG A 464 0.78 53.23 -11.58
C ARG A 464 -0.74 53.44 -11.30
N ILE A 465 -1.38 52.30 -10.99
CA ILE A 465 -2.24 52.01 -9.82
C ILE A 465 -3.45 52.95 -9.55
N ALA A 466 -4.66 52.41 -9.79
CA ALA A 466 -5.79 52.50 -8.86
C ALA A 466 -6.76 51.31 -9.10
N GLU A 467 -7.54 50.94 -8.10
CA GLU A 467 -8.43 49.77 -8.11
C GLU A 467 -9.86 50.14 -8.55
N GLN A 468 -10.58 49.18 -9.15
CA GLN A 468 -11.95 48.86 -8.72
C GLN A 468 -12.35 47.44 -9.13
N SER A 469 -13.32 46.88 -8.40
CA SER A 469 -13.51 45.43 -8.28
C SER A 469 -14.96 44.98 -8.51
N THR A 470 -15.11 43.75 -9.00
CA THR A 470 -16.24 42.86 -8.71
C THR A 470 -15.78 41.40 -8.69
N ASP A 471 -16.37 40.62 -7.79
CA ASP A 471 -16.31 39.17 -7.59
C ASP A 471 -15.02 38.41 -7.95
N ARG A 472 -14.24 38.12 -6.90
CA ARG A 472 -13.43 36.89 -6.81
C ARG A 472 -13.86 36.07 -5.60
N SER A 473 -14.27 34.83 -5.84
CA SER A 473 -14.28 33.79 -4.81
C SER A 473 -12.85 33.55 -4.29
N PRO A 474 -12.65 33.08 -3.04
CA PRO A 474 -11.32 32.77 -2.52
C PRO A 474 -10.78 31.50 -3.19
N LEU A 475 -10.14 31.68 -4.36
CA LEU A 475 -9.37 30.63 -5.02
C LEU A 475 -8.19 30.24 -4.13
N PHE A 476 -8.16 28.96 -3.73
CA PHE A 476 -7.02 28.36 -3.06
C PHE A 476 -5.81 28.48 -4.00
N GLN A 477 -4.74 29.15 -3.55
CA GLN A 477 -3.57 29.38 -4.41
C GLN A 477 -2.73 28.09 -4.46
N ILE A 478 -3.00 27.25 -5.46
CA ILE A 478 -2.42 25.91 -5.57
C ILE A 478 -0.90 26.03 -5.76
N ASN A 479 -0.14 25.34 -4.91
CA ASN A 479 1.31 25.31 -5.03
C ASN A 479 1.72 24.42 -6.21
N GLU A 480 2.12 25.05 -7.32
CA GLU A 480 2.65 24.40 -8.52
C GLU A 480 3.85 23.47 -8.23
N ASP A 481 4.70 23.79 -7.25
CA ASP A 481 5.83 22.95 -6.90
C ASP A 481 5.39 21.63 -6.24
N ARG A 482 4.25 21.61 -5.52
CA ARG A 482 3.72 20.35 -4.95
C ARG A 482 3.16 19.42 -6.05
N LEU A 483 2.67 19.98 -7.16
CA LEU A 483 2.27 19.16 -8.32
C LEU A 483 3.51 18.54 -8.99
N LEU A 484 4.61 19.28 -9.09
CA LEU A 484 5.89 18.72 -9.57
C LEU A 484 6.39 17.61 -8.64
N GLU A 485 6.34 17.80 -7.32
CA GLU A 485 6.71 16.74 -6.35
C GLU A 485 5.86 15.47 -6.53
N LEU A 486 4.54 15.59 -6.67
CA LEU A 486 3.65 14.44 -6.91
C LEU A 486 3.98 13.65 -8.19
N TYR A 487 4.44 14.33 -9.25
CA TYR A 487 4.93 13.67 -10.46
C TYR A 487 6.19 12.85 -10.19
N TYR A 488 7.15 13.38 -9.41
CA TYR A 488 8.36 12.62 -9.05
C TYR A 488 8.08 11.48 -8.06
N GLU A 489 7.15 11.68 -7.13
CA GLU A 489 6.75 10.67 -6.13
C GLU A 489 6.04 9.46 -6.75
N ASN A 490 5.26 9.64 -7.83
CA ASN A 490 4.31 8.61 -8.29
C ASN A 490 4.37 8.28 -9.80
N PHE A 491 5.18 8.98 -10.61
CA PHE A 491 5.25 8.75 -12.06
C PHE A 491 6.68 8.68 -12.62
N TRP A 492 7.62 9.50 -12.12
CA TRP A 492 8.98 9.59 -12.69
C TRP A 492 9.77 8.27 -12.62
N SER A 493 9.60 7.46 -11.56
CA SER A 493 10.25 6.14 -11.43
C SER A 493 9.90 5.18 -12.58
N SER A 494 8.67 5.27 -13.10
CA SER A 494 8.20 4.50 -14.25
C SER A 494 8.66 5.06 -15.60
N PHE A 495 9.11 6.32 -15.62
CA PHE A 495 9.50 7.06 -16.83
C PHE A 495 10.74 7.96 -16.58
N PRO A 496 11.90 7.42 -16.16
CA PRO A 496 13.02 8.20 -15.62
C PRO A 496 13.90 8.84 -16.70
N PHE A 497 13.28 9.54 -17.68
CA PHE A 497 13.98 10.22 -18.77
C PHE A 497 14.01 11.75 -18.65
N VAL A 498 13.10 12.35 -17.88
CA VAL A 498 13.21 13.76 -17.46
C VAL A 498 14.34 13.89 -16.44
N LEU A 499 15.00 15.06 -16.38
CA LEU A 499 16.03 15.38 -15.38
C LEU A 499 15.57 15.01 -13.95
N PRO A 500 16.42 14.44 -13.07
CA PRO A 500 16.06 14.20 -11.68
C PRO A 500 15.64 15.50 -10.97
N LEU A 501 14.69 15.44 -10.03
CA LEU A 501 14.05 16.61 -9.41
C LEU A 501 15.05 17.71 -8.99
N HIS A 502 16.14 17.33 -8.32
CA HIS A 502 17.13 18.29 -7.83
C HIS A 502 17.89 19.01 -8.97
N HIS A 503 18.20 18.30 -10.07
CA HIS A 503 18.78 18.89 -11.28
C HIS A 503 17.78 19.72 -12.08
N LEU A 504 16.50 19.33 -12.10
CA LEU A 504 15.42 20.14 -12.69
C LEU A 504 15.24 21.45 -11.90
N GLN A 505 15.26 21.40 -10.57
CA GLN A 505 15.22 22.57 -9.69
C GLN A 505 16.44 23.48 -9.92
N GLN A 506 17.66 22.93 -9.96
CA GLN A 506 18.87 23.68 -10.34
C GLN A 506 18.73 24.36 -11.71
N ARG A 507 18.18 23.65 -12.71
CA ARG A 507 17.98 24.21 -14.06
C ARG A 507 16.93 25.32 -14.09
N ARG A 508 15.86 25.25 -13.28
CA ARG A 508 14.85 26.34 -13.15
C ARG A 508 15.44 27.67 -12.66
N LEU A 509 16.62 27.67 -12.04
CA LEU A 509 17.33 28.90 -11.66
C LEU A 509 17.99 29.63 -12.86
N LYS A 510 18.09 29.00 -14.04
CA LYS A 510 18.53 29.68 -15.27
C LYS A 510 17.41 30.58 -15.79
N SER A 511 17.71 31.86 -16.04
CA SER A 511 16.75 32.87 -16.56
C SER A 511 16.10 32.50 -17.90
N ASN A 512 16.74 31.63 -18.69
CA ASN A 512 16.14 30.97 -19.84
C ASN A 512 16.39 29.46 -19.73
N HIS A 513 15.59 28.78 -18.91
CA HIS A 513 15.74 27.34 -18.68
C HIS A 513 15.19 26.48 -19.83
N GLY A 514 14.31 27.01 -20.68
CA GLY A 514 13.78 26.32 -21.88
C GLY A 514 12.91 25.09 -21.59
N MET A 515 12.22 25.06 -20.45
CA MET A 515 11.42 23.90 -19.99
C MET A 515 9.94 24.25 -19.73
N SER A 516 9.45 25.41 -20.14
CA SER A 516 8.15 25.95 -19.70
C SER A 516 6.99 25.00 -20.03
N GLU A 517 6.98 24.48 -21.26
CA GLU A 517 5.97 23.57 -21.79
C GLU A 517 6.05 22.18 -21.13
N LEU A 518 7.27 21.75 -20.79
CA LEU A 518 7.50 20.53 -20.02
C LEU A 518 6.98 20.68 -18.59
N LEU A 519 7.30 21.77 -17.89
CA LEU A 519 6.86 22.01 -16.51
C LEU A 519 5.33 22.00 -16.40
N LEU A 520 4.62 22.62 -17.35
CA LEU A 520 3.15 22.56 -17.43
C LEU A 520 2.64 21.12 -17.60
N THR A 521 3.34 20.31 -18.39
CA THR A 521 3.00 18.88 -18.58
C THR A 521 3.29 18.05 -17.32
N LEU A 522 4.38 18.32 -16.61
CA LEU A 522 4.69 17.68 -15.33
C LEU A 522 3.65 18.04 -14.26
N GLN A 523 3.24 19.32 -14.20
CA GLN A 523 2.17 19.79 -13.31
C GLN A 523 0.83 19.14 -13.62
N TYR A 524 0.48 18.97 -14.92
CA TYR A 524 -0.71 18.23 -15.32
C TYR A 524 -0.68 16.78 -14.81
N ILE A 525 0.39 16.02 -15.06
CA ILE A 525 0.47 14.64 -14.56
C ILE A 525 0.48 14.61 -13.02
N GLY A 526 1.17 15.54 -12.37
CA GLY A 526 1.11 15.72 -10.92
C GLY A 526 -0.31 15.99 -10.39
N SER A 527 -1.12 16.77 -11.12
CA SER A 527 -2.52 17.04 -10.76
C SER A 527 -3.44 15.81 -10.85
N ILE A 528 -3.10 14.79 -11.65
CA ILE A 528 -3.84 13.53 -11.69
C ILE A 528 -3.73 12.81 -10.33
N TYR A 529 -2.58 12.94 -9.65
CA TYR A 529 -2.31 12.39 -8.32
C TYR A 529 -2.71 13.33 -7.16
N ALA A 530 -3.23 14.53 -7.45
CA ALA A 530 -3.55 15.56 -6.45
C ALA A 530 -5.05 15.59 -6.14
N PRO A 531 -5.57 14.85 -5.12
CA PRO A 531 -7.01 14.73 -4.90
C PRO A 531 -7.71 16.08 -4.68
N TRP A 532 -7.01 17.09 -4.18
CA TRP A 532 -7.54 18.43 -3.88
C TRP A 532 -7.75 19.33 -5.10
N THR A 533 -7.41 18.94 -6.33
CA THR A 533 -7.59 19.78 -7.53
C THR A 533 -7.99 18.98 -8.78
N PRO A 534 -8.87 19.50 -9.66
CA PRO A 534 -9.11 18.91 -10.97
C PRO A 534 -7.86 18.99 -11.86
N SER A 535 -7.70 18.02 -12.76
CA SER A 535 -6.54 17.92 -13.66
C SER A 535 -6.78 18.57 -15.03
N GLU A 536 -8.05 18.73 -15.40
CA GLU A 536 -8.54 19.26 -16.67
C GLU A 536 -8.06 20.70 -16.96
N PRO A 537 -7.95 21.63 -15.99
CA PRO A 537 -7.38 22.95 -16.23
C PRO A 537 -5.89 22.90 -16.61
N TYR A 538 -5.11 22.02 -15.96
CA TYR A 538 -3.68 21.87 -16.25
C TYR A 538 -3.46 21.22 -17.63
N LEU A 539 -4.29 20.23 -17.98
CA LEU A 539 -4.31 19.66 -19.34
C LEU A 539 -4.59 20.74 -20.39
N ALA A 540 -5.58 21.61 -20.16
CA ALA A 540 -5.91 22.68 -21.10
C ALA A 540 -4.75 23.69 -21.27
N ILE A 541 -4.08 24.09 -20.19
CA ILE A 541 -2.93 25.01 -20.23
C ILE A 541 -1.73 24.36 -20.93
N ALA A 542 -1.41 23.10 -20.63
CA ALA A 542 -0.33 22.35 -21.28
C ALA A 542 -0.60 22.17 -22.79
N LEU A 543 -1.83 21.80 -23.18
CA LEU A 543 -2.25 21.70 -24.57
C LEU A 543 -2.17 23.05 -25.30
N GLN A 544 -2.57 24.15 -24.65
CA GLN A 544 -2.49 25.49 -25.24
C GLN A 544 -1.04 25.89 -25.52
N ALA A 545 -0.13 25.68 -24.58
CA ALA A 545 1.30 25.96 -24.75
C ALA A 545 1.90 25.10 -25.89
N LEU A 546 1.64 23.79 -25.87
CA LEU A 546 2.10 22.82 -26.88
C LEU A 546 1.37 22.93 -28.24
N SER A 547 0.41 23.84 -28.39
CA SER A 547 -0.27 24.15 -29.65
C SER A 547 0.00 25.57 -30.16
N SER A 548 0.93 26.30 -29.53
CA SER A 548 1.34 27.64 -29.97
C SER A 548 1.94 27.62 -31.37
N PRO A 549 1.54 28.51 -32.30
CA PRO A 549 2.15 28.61 -33.64
C PRO A 549 3.58 29.18 -33.62
N VAL A 550 4.07 29.62 -32.45
CA VAL A 550 5.43 30.13 -32.24
C VAL A 550 6.31 29.12 -31.49
N LEU A 551 5.85 27.87 -31.35
CA LEU A 551 6.55 26.81 -30.63
C LEU A 551 7.81 26.36 -31.39
N VAL A 552 8.99 26.76 -30.90
CA VAL A 552 10.28 26.36 -31.47
C VAL A 552 10.60 24.91 -31.06
N PRO A 553 10.88 23.98 -32.00
CA PRO A 553 11.24 22.60 -31.68
C PRO A 553 12.39 22.48 -30.68
N SER A 554 12.21 21.69 -29.62
CA SER A 554 13.22 21.48 -28.59
C SER A 554 13.14 20.08 -27.98
N PRO A 555 14.22 19.57 -27.36
CA PRO A 555 14.21 18.23 -26.78
C PRO A 555 13.29 18.15 -25.54
N PHE A 556 13.12 19.26 -24.80
CA PHE A 556 12.15 19.35 -23.71
C PHE A 556 10.69 19.29 -24.20
N ILE A 557 10.40 19.78 -25.41
CA ILE A 557 9.07 19.66 -26.02
C ILE A 557 8.81 18.23 -26.48
N VAL A 558 9.83 17.50 -26.97
CA VAL A 558 9.71 16.05 -27.21
C VAL A 558 9.39 15.32 -25.90
N GLN A 559 10.09 15.63 -24.79
CA GLN A 559 9.76 15.06 -23.48
C GLN A 559 8.32 15.35 -23.06
N ALA A 560 7.85 16.60 -23.23
CA ALA A 560 6.49 17.00 -22.92
C ALA A 560 5.45 16.24 -23.77
N LEU A 561 5.66 16.14 -25.08
CA LEU A 561 4.75 15.43 -25.98
C LEU A 561 4.68 13.92 -25.70
N VAL A 562 5.79 13.27 -25.33
CA VAL A 562 5.81 11.86 -24.90
C VAL A 562 5.01 11.65 -23.61
N LEU A 563 5.27 12.46 -22.58
CA LEU A 563 4.56 12.37 -21.30
C LEU A 563 3.06 12.65 -21.48
N LEU A 564 2.71 13.66 -22.27
CA LEU A 564 1.34 13.99 -22.59
C LEU A 564 0.64 12.89 -23.39
N ALA A 565 1.31 12.28 -24.37
CA ALA A 565 0.78 11.14 -25.13
C ALA A 565 0.40 9.97 -24.22
N VAL A 566 1.32 9.59 -23.32
CA VAL A 566 1.17 8.53 -22.33
C VAL A 566 0.01 8.84 -21.37
N ALA A 567 -0.04 10.06 -20.82
CA ALA A 567 -1.10 10.47 -19.90
C ALA A 567 -2.48 10.52 -20.58
N GLN A 568 -2.61 11.22 -21.72
CA GLN A 568 -3.88 11.34 -22.44
C GLN A 568 -4.46 9.97 -22.84
N TYR A 569 -3.62 9.02 -23.29
CA TYR A 569 -4.09 7.69 -23.65
C TYR A 569 -4.73 6.94 -22.47
N HIS A 570 -4.13 7.02 -21.27
CA HIS A 570 -4.64 6.34 -20.06
C HIS A 570 -5.73 7.14 -19.32
N SER A 571 -5.90 8.42 -19.67
CA SER A 571 -7.09 9.24 -19.38
C SER A 571 -8.26 8.99 -20.36
N ASP A 572 -8.22 7.90 -21.15
CA ASP A 572 -9.22 7.49 -22.15
C ASP A 572 -9.32 8.42 -23.40
N LEU A 573 -8.39 9.37 -23.57
CA LEU A 573 -8.28 10.24 -24.74
C LEU A 573 -7.39 9.60 -25.83
N LYS A 574 -7.64 8.32 -26.16
CA LYS A 574 -6.75 7.45 -26.95
C LYS A 574 -6.22 8.08 -28.25
N GLN A 575 -7.10 8.65 -29.07
CA GLN A 575 -6.72 9.34 -30.33
C GLN A 575 -5.86 10.59 -30.09
N GLN A 576 -6.13 11.35 -29.04
CA GLN A 576 -5.33 12.55 -28.72
C GLN A 576 -3.92 12.14 -28.30
N GLY A 577 -3.80 11.09 -27.46
CA GLY A 577 -2.51 10.52 -27.07
C GLY A 577 -1.68 10.04 -28.27
N GLN A 578 -2.31 9.30 -29.21
CA GLN A 578 -1.67 8.89 -30.47
C GLN A 578 -1.19 10.09 -31.30
N ASN A 579 -1.99 11.16 -31.39
CA ASN A 579 -1.60 12.37 -32.11
C ASN A 579 -0.40 13.10 -31.46
N GLN A 580 -0.32 13.18 -30.12
CA GLN A 580 0.86 13.77 -29.46
C GLN A 580 2.11 12.91 -29.64
N LEU A 581 1.98 11.57 -29.63
CA LEU A 581 3.09 10.65 -29.91
C LEU A 581 3.64 10.87 -31.33
N LEU A 582 2.79 10.94 -32.35
CA LEU A 582 3.23 11.18 -33.74
C LEU A 582 3.94 12.53 -33.88
N ARG A 583 3.48 13.57 -33.18
CA ARG A 583 4.18 14.87 -33.09
C ARG A 583 5.54 14.76 -32.39
N ALA A 584 5.63 13.98 -31.31
CA ALA A 584 6.88 13.72 -30.61
C ALA A 584 7.90 12.99 -31.50
N VAL A 585 7.46 11.98 -32.26
CA VAL A 585 8.31 11.24 -33.21
C VAL A 585 8.80 12.15 -34.33
N SER A 586 7.92 12.92 -34.99
CA SER A 586 8.33 13.85 -36.05
C SER A 586 9.40 14.83 -35.54
N MET A 587 9.11 15.50 -34.42
CA MET A 587 10.03 16.47 -33.82
C MET A 587 11.36 15.84 -33.38
N ALA A 588 11.35 14.61 -32.84
CA ALA A 588 12.57 13.89 -32.48
C ALA A 588 13.44 13.55 -33.70
N LEU A 589 12.84 13.22 -34.84
CA LEU A 589 13.57 12.92 -36.08
C LEU A 589 14.05 14.20 -36.78
N GLU A 590 13.27 15.27 -36.76
CA GLU A 590 13.67 16.62 -37.20
C GLU A 590 14.88 17.13 -36.41
N LEU A 591 14.86 16.95 -35.09
CA LEU A 591 15.98 17.27 -34.19
C LEU A 591 17.15 16.27 -34.29
N GLN A 592 17.03 15.18 -35.04
CA GLN A 592 18.03 14.11 -35.17
C GLN A 592 18.38 13.41 -33.84
N MET A 593 17.41 13.25 -32.94
CA MET A 593 17.57 12.61 -31.62
C MET A 593 18.07 11.16 -31.70
N ASN A 594 17.90 10.50 -32.85
CA ASN A 594 18.35 9.13 -33.10
C ASN A 594 19.87 9.01 -33.39
N GLN A 595 20.62 10.12 -33.37
CA GLN A 595 22.05 10.16 -33.71
C GLN A 595 22.93 10.36 -32.47
N GLN A 596 24.03 9.61 -32.34
CA GLN A 596 25.00 9.69 -31.23
C GLN A 596 25.40 11.14 -30.87
N ARG A 597 25.68 11.95 -31.91
CA ARG A 597 26.09 13.36 -31.78
C ARG A 597 25.07 14.27 -31.10
N PHE A 598 23.78 13.89 -31.11
CA PHE A 598 22.69 14.74 -30.64
C PHE A 598 22.83 15.10 -29.16
N ALA A 599 23.08 14.08 -28.31
CA ALA A 599 23.14 14.26 -26.86
C ALA A 599 24.17 15.33 -26.48
N ARG A 600 25.39 15.27 -27.06
CA ARG A 600 26.46 16.24 -26.85
C ARG A 600 26.14 17.60 -27.46
N ALA A 601 25.56 17.65 -28.66
CA ALA A 601 25.22 18.91 -29.34
C ALA A 601 24.16 19.74 -28.61
N TYR A 602 23.16 19.09 -27.99
CA TYR A 602 22.11 19.73 -27.20
C TYR A 602 22.36 19.67 -25.69
N GLY A 603 23.50 19.15 -25.25
CA GLY A 603 23.82 18.87 -23.85
C GLY A 603 24.27 20.06 -23.02
N GLU A 604 24.52 21.23 -23.61
CA GLU A 604 25.07 22.41 -22.93
C GLU A 604 26.39 22.14 -22.14
N SER A 605 27.16 21.12 -22.55
CA SER A 605 28.29 20.57 -21.78
C SER A 605 27.94 20.10 -20.36
N ASN A 606 26.69 19.71 -20.11
CA ASN A 606 26.21 19.12 -18.87
C ASN A 606 25.91 17.62 -19.08
N PRO A 607 26.72 16.69 -18.52
CA PRO A 607 26.54 15.26 -18.71
C PRO A 607 25.15 14.72 -18.35
N VAL A 608 24.48 15.34 -17.37
CA VAL A 608 23.13 14.93 -16.93
C VAL A 608 22.07 15.34 -17.95
N LEU A 609 22.30 16.44 -18.67
CA LEU A 609 21.43 16.85 -19.77
C LEU A 609 21.64 15.96 -21.01
N GLU A 610 22.89 15.57 -21.29
CA GLU A 610 23.17 14.55 -22.32
C GLU A 610 22.51 13.20 -22.01
N GLU A 611 22.51 12.79 -20.73
CA GLU A 611 21.88 11.55 -20.27
C GLU A 611 20.35 11.61 -20.38
N SER A 612 19.73 12.73 -19.99
CA SER A 612 18.32 13.05 -20.23
C SER A 612 17.96 12.88 -21.72
N TRP A 613 18.83 13.32 -22.64
CA TRP A 613 18.61 13.19 -24.08
C TRP A 613 18.71 11.75 -24.58
N ARG A 614 19.70 10.96 -24.13
CA ARG A 614 19.80 9.52 -24.42
C ARG A 614 18.53 8.80 -23.96
N ARG A 615 18.18 8.94 -22.68
CA ARG A 615 16.99 8.34 -22.06
C ARG A 615 15.69 8.72 -22.76
N THR A 616 15.56 9.96 -23.23
CA THR A 616 14.37 10.42 -23.95
C THR A 616 14.15 9.66 -25.25
N TYR A 617 15.21 9.41 -26.05
CA TYR A 617 15.04 8.68 -27.30
C TYR A 617 14.72 7.19 -27.07
N TYR A 618 15.36 6.54 -26.09
CA TYR A 618 15.02 5.17 -25.70
C TYR A 618 13.57 5.05 -25.20
N MET A 619 13.11 5.97 -24.35
CA MET A 619 11.74 5.95 -23.84
C MET A 619 10.69 6.34 -24.90
N LEU A 620 11.03 7.17 -25.88
CA LEU A 620 10.18 7.43 -27.05
C LEU A 620 9.93 6.14 -27.87
N ASN A 621 10.97 5.33 -28.10
CA ASN A 621 10.83 4.02 -28.77
C ASN A 621 9.92 3.06 -27.98
N VAL A 622 10.13 2.99 -26.66
CA VAL A 622 9.31 2.18 -25.73
C VAL A 622 7.84 2.59 -25.77
N VAL A 623 7.55 3.89 -25.77
CA VAL A 623 6.17 4.42 -25.82
C VAL A 623 5.52 4.19 -27.19
N ASP A 624 6.25 4.38 -28.29
CA ASP A 624 5.75 4.18 -29.66
C ASP A 624 5.32 2.72 -29.90
N GLN A 625 6.18 1.75 -29.56
CA GLN A 625 5.82 0.33 -29.68
C GLN A 625 4.71 -0.07 -28.69
N ASN A 626 4.76 0.37 -27.42
CA ASN A 626 3.70 0.07 -26.45
C ASN A 626 2.33 0.55 -26.94
N LEU A 627 2.23 1.80 -27.40
CA LEU A 627 0.96 2.39 -27.86
C LEU A 627 0.45 1.74 -29.14
N ALA A 628 1.33 1.28 -30.05
CA ALA A 628 0.93 0.46 -31.18
C ALA A 628 0.38 -0.91 -30.74
N ILE A 629 1.05 -1.61 -29.80
CA ILE A 629 0.61 -2.90 -29.25
C ILE A 629 -0.78 -2.79 -28.60
N VAL A 630 -1.00 -1.82 -27.70
CA VAL A 630 -2.31 -1.66 -27.04
C VAL A 630 -3.39 -1.08 -27.95
N SER A 631 -3.01 -0.55 -29.12
CA SER A 631 -3.91 -0.20 -30.23
C SER A 631 -4.10 -1.36 -31.23
N ASN A 632 -3.56 -2.55 -30.94
CA ASN A 632 -3.59 -3.74 -31.80
C ASN A 632 -3.04 -3.49 -33.24
N THR A 633 -1.95 -2.72 -33.33
CA THR A 633 -1.30 -2.35 -34.60
C THR A 633 0.13 -2.94 -34.64
N PRO A 634 0.50 -3.76 -35.64
CA PRO A 634 1.85 -4.35 -35.72
C PRO A 634 2.91 -3.38 -36.27
N ILE A 635 2.54 -2.15 -36.61
CA ILE A 635 3.40 -1.13 -37.21
C ILE A 635 3.45 0.08 -36.27
N PHE A 636 4.66 0.56 -35.97
CA PHE A 636 4.93 1.76 -35.17
C PHE A 636 5.98 2.63 -35.88
N ALA A 637 6.00 3.94 -35.62
CA ALA A 637 6.68 4.92 -36.47
C ALA A 637 8.21 4.80 -36.45
N LEU A 638 8.79 4.42 -35.31
CA LEU A 638 10.24 4.23 -35.13
C LEU A 638 10.74 2.84 -35.53
N ALA A 639 9.86 1.91 -35.93
CA ALA A 639 10.22 0.51 -36.22
C ALA A 639 11.29 0.34 -37.31
N THR A 640 11.41 1.30 -38.23
CA THR A 640 12.38 1.27 -39.34
C THR A 640 13.49 2.32 -39.21
N VAL A 641 13.53 3.07 -38.10
CA VAL A 641 14.51 4.14 -37.88
C VAL A 641 15.78 3.59 -37.22
N PRO A 642 16.99 3.82 -37.79
CA PRO A 642 18.24 3.46 -37.14
C PRO A 642 18.43 4.23 -35.82
N ASN A 643 18.54 3.50 -34.71
CA ASN A 643 18.90 4.04 -33.40
C ASN A 643 20.43 3.99 -33.24
N MET A 644 21.09 5.15 -33.33
CA MET A 644 22.55 5.30 -33.19
C MET A 644 22.91 6.00 -31.86
N VAL A 645 22.05 5.91 -30.84
CA VAL A 645 22.21 6.61 -29.56
C VAL A 645 22.94 5.73 -28.55
N ASP A 646 23.95 6.27 -27.88
CA ASP A 646 24.68 5.58 -26.79
C ASP A 646 23.71 5.13 -25.67
N LEU A 647 24.07 4.06 -24.97
CA LEU A 647 23.23 3.47 -23.93
C LEU A 647 23.06 4.42 -22.72
N PRO A 648 21.86 4.47 -22.09
CA PRO A 648 21.66 5.10 -20.80
C PRO A 648 22.51 4.47 -19.69
N CYS A 649 22.94 5.27 -18.72
CA CYS A 649 23.58 4.80 -17.50
C CYS A 649 22.54 4.31 -16.46
N GLU A 650 23.01 3.74 -15.35
CA GLU A 650 22.14 3.37 -14.22
C GLU A 650 21.44 4.57 -13.57
N ASP A 651 20.31 4.32 -12.92
CA ASP A 651 19.47 5.36 -12.33
C ASP A 651 20.15 6.07 -11.15
N GLU A 652 21.03 5.39 -10.42
CA GLU A 652 21.83 5.97 -9.33
C GLU A 652 22.88 6.94 -9.87
N CYS A 653 23.50 6.62 -11.01
CA CYS A 653 24.42 7.51 -11.72
C CYS A 653 23.68 8.75 -12.22
N TYR A 654 22.51 8.57 -12.82
CA TYR A 654 21.67 9.67 -13.32
C TYR A 654 21.17 10.57 -12.17
N ALA A 655 20.65 9.99 -11.09
CA ALA A 655 20.11 10.70 -9.94
C ALA A 655 21.17 11.43 -9.08
N SER A 656 22.42 10.96 -9.10
CA SER A 656 23.57 11.61 -8.43
C SER A 656 24.34 12.59 -9.32
N GLY A 657 24.06 12.60 -10.63
CA GLY A 657 24.80 13.36 -11.63
C GLY A 657 26.20 12.80 -11.97
N GLN A 658 26.58 11.64 -11.41
CA GLN A 658 27.86 10.98 -11.68
C GLN A 658 27.75 10.09 -12.92
N ILE A 659 27.60 10.74 -14.08
CA ILE A 659 27.38 10.06 -15.36
C ILE A 659 28.69 9.39 -15.83
N PRO A 660 28.72 8.05 -16.03
CA PRO A 660 29.88 7.34 -16.55
C PRO A 660 30.09 7.63 -18.06
N PRO A 661 31.24 7.23 -18.65
CA PRO A 661 31.40 7.20 -20.10
C PRO A 661 30.28 6.38 -20.75
N PRO A 662 29.58 6.91 -21.79
CA PRO A 662 28.52 6.17 -22.45
C PRO A 662 29.04 4.91 -23.15
N THR A 663 28.34 3.79 -22.99
CA THR A 663 28.59 2.53 -23.70
C THR A 663 27.75 2.44 -24.96
N SER A 664 28.18 1.61 -25.91
CA SER A 664 27.49 1.33 -27.16
C SER A 664 26.61 0.08 -27.06
N TRP A 665 25.73 -0.12 -28.04
CA TRP A 665 24.96 -1.36 -28.12
C TRP A 665 25.85 -2.60 -28.37
N GLN A 666 27.03 -2.44 -28.99
CA GLN A 666 27.99 -3.52 -29.17
C GLN A 666 28.54 -4.00 -27.82
N ASP A 667 28.87 -3.09 -26.91
CA ASP A 667 29.35 -3.44 -25.56
C ASP A 667 28.29 -4.22 -24.75
N TYR A 668 26.99 -4.02 -25.04
CA TYR A 668 25.91 -4.81 -24.45
C TYR A 668 25.77 -6.19 -25.10
N GLU A 669 25.96 -6.34 -26.41
CA GLU A 669 25.94 -7.67 -27.06
C GLU A 669 27.19 -8.49 -26.70
N ASP A 670 28.36 -7.87 -26.59
CA ASP A 670 29.62 -8.52 -26.21
C ASP A 670 29.70 -8.92 -24.71
N ARG A 671 28.71 -8.51 -23.88
CA ARG A 671 28.71 -8.74 -22.42
C ARG A 671 28.78 -10.23 -22.02
N GLU A 672 28.36 -11.13 -22.90
CA GLU A 672 28.37 -12.58 -22.65
C GLU A 672 29.77 -13.20 -22.73
N PHE A 673 30.76 -12.45 -23.23
CA PHE A 673 32.17 -12.85 -23.30
C PHE A 673 33.06 -12.19 -22.23
N ALA A 674 32.48 -11.44 -21.29
CA ALA A 674 33.22 -10.74 -20.24
C ALA A 674 33.56 -11.65 -19.05
N ASP A 675 34.80 -11.56 -18.54
CA ASP A 675 35.27 -12.29 -17.34
C ASP A 675 34.54 -11.90 -16.03
N VAL A 676 33.71 -10.84 -16.06
CA VAL A 676 33.03 -10.24 -14.90
C VAL A 676 31.61 -9.85 -15.31
N GLU A 677 30.64 -10.03 -14.40
CA GLU A 677 29.23 -9.64 -14.60
C GLU A 677 29.11 -8.12 -14.84
N ILE A 678 28.85 -7.70 -16.08
CA ILE A 678 28.63 -6.30 -16.45
C ILE A 678 27.14 -5.95 -16.28
N VAL A 679 26.86 -4.97 -15.43
CA VAL A 679 25.51 -4.47 -15.17
C VAL A 679 25.23 -3.22 -16.00
N PHE A 680 24.14 -3.26 -16.78
CA PHE A 680 23.64 -2.13 -17.57
C PHE A 680 22.38 -1.51 -16.94
N SER A 681 22.01 -0.31 -17.41
CA SER A 681 20.78 0.36 -16.98
C SER A 681 19.53 -0.51 -17.15
N SER A 682 18.57 -0.41 -16.22
CA SER A 682 17.26 -1.07 -16.36
C SER A 682 16.55 -0.70 -17.68
N ILE A 683 16.80 0.51 -18.21
CA ILE A 683 16.27 0.95 -19.52
C ILE A 683 16.85 0.12 -20.68
N VAL A 684 18.10 -0.33 -20.59
CA VAL A 684 18.75 -1.16 -21.63
C VAL A 684 18.15 -2.57 -21.63
N TYR A 685 18.01 -3.20 -20.47
CA TYR A 685 17.34 -4.51 -20.36
C TYR A 685 15.88 -4.45 -20.79
N LEU A 686 15.16 -3.35 -20.48
CA LEU A 686 13.82 -3.10 -21.02
C LEU A 686 13.87 -3.03 -22.55
N TYR A 687 14.74 -2.19 -23.14
CA TYR A 687 14.80 -1.99 -24.59
C TYR A 687 15.22 -3.25 -25.37
N ASP A 688 16.09 -4.10 -24.82
CA ASP A 688 16.43 -5.38 -25.43
C ASP A 688 15.18 -6.27 -25.61
N LEU A 689 14.29 -6.28 -24.61
CA LEU A 689 13.01 -6.97 -24.70
C LEU A 689 12.07 -6.33 -25.74
N PHE A 690 12.11 -5.00 -25.93
CA PHE A 690 11.44 -4.32 -27.05
C PHE A 690 12.02 -4.72 -28.43
N LYS A 691 13.32 -5.06 -28.53
CA LYS A 691 13.90 -5.67 -29.75
C LYS A 691 13.39 -7.11 -29.95
N VAL A 692 13.16 -7.87 -28.88
CA VAL A 692 12.54 -9.21 -28.96
C VAL A 692 11.11 -9.11 -29.50
N VAL A 693 10.27 -8.27 -28.90
CA VAL A 693 8.88 -8.04 -29.32
C VAL A 693 8.82 -7.49 -30.75
N LYS A 694 9.69 -6.54 -31.12
CA LYS A 694 9.82 -6.09 -32.52
C LYS A 694 10.14 -7.24 -33.46
N SER A 695 11.12 -8.09 -33.14
CA SER A 695 11.48 -9.23 -34.01
C SER A 695 10.32 -10.21 -34.19
N VAL A 696 9.36 -10.29 -33.26
CA VAL A 696 8.14 -11.09 -33.40
C VAL A 696 7.13 -10.37 -34.33
N MET A 697 6.95 -9.06 -34.16
CA MET A 697 6.08 -8.24 -35.02
C MET A 697 6.56 -8.24 -36.47
N ASP A 698 7.87 -8.11 -36.70
CA ASP A 698 8.50 -8.19 -38.03
C ASP A 698 8.19 -9.53 -38.72
N MET A 699 8.46 -10.66 -38.04
CA MET A 699 8.19 -12.00 -38.58
C MET A 699 6.70 -12.24 -38.86
N PHE A 700 5.79 -11.67 -38.05
CA PHE A 700 4.36 -11.77 -38.29
C PHE A 700 3.91 -10.96 -39.52
N ILE A 701 4.52 -9.80 -39.77
CA ILE A 701 4.31 -9.01 -41.00
C ILE A 701 4.82 -9.78 -42.24
N GLU A 702 5.99 -10.43 -42.13
CA GLU A 702 6.58 -11.23 -43.22
C GLU A 702 5.79 -12.52 -43.52
N SER A 703 5.32 -13.23 -42.48
CA SER A 703 4.62 -14.52 -42.64
C SER A 703 3.11 -14.41 -42.89
N GLY A 704 2.50 -13.28 -42.53
CA GLY A 704 1.05 -13.06 -42.50
C GLY A 704 0.27 -14.03 -41.59
N THR A 705 0.95 -14.93 -40.86
CA THR A 705 0.38 -16.08 -40.17
C THR A 705 1.18 -16.42 -38.92
N PHE A 706 0.48 -16.66 -37.82
CA PHE A 706 1.15 -16.98 -36.56
C PHE A 706 1.45 -18.49 -36.49
N ASN A 707 2.73 -18.84 -36.32
CA ASN A 707 3.25 -20.20 -36.52
C ASN A 707 4.28 -20.60 -35.44
N GLU A 708 4.64 -21.89 -35.39
CA GLU A 708 5.53 -22.46 -34.37
C GLU A 708 6.95 -21.88 -34.39
N ALA A 709 7.49 -21.48 -35.54
CA ALA A 709 8.83 -20.88 -35.64
C ALA A 709 8.90 -19.46 -35.03
N ILE A 710 7.80 -18.70 -35.09
CA ILE A 710 7.69 -17.42 -34.37
C ILE A 710 7.71 -17.66 -32.85
N ILE A 711 7.06 -18.72 -32.39
CA ILE A 711 7.00 -19.09 -30.96
C ILE A 711 8.39 -19.53 -30.48
N GLU A 712 9.03 -20.49 -31.15
CA GLU A 712 10.37 -21.00 -30.80
C GLU A 712 11.42 -19.87 -30.74
N ARG A 713 11.43 -18.97 -31.74
CA ARG A 713 12.34 -17.82 -31.75
C ARG A 713 12.02 -16.79 -30.66
N CYS A 714 10.75 -16.65 -30.25
CA CYS A 714 10.37 -15.83 -29.10
C CYS A 714 10.83 -16.46 -27.78
N ASP A 715 10.58 -17.76 -27.59
CA ASP A 715 11.02 -18.53 -26.43
C ASP A 715 12.52 -18.42 -26.22
N THR A 716 13.32 -18.72 -27.27
CA THR A 716 14.77 -18.66 -27.20
C THR A 716 15.25 -17.26 -26.84
N LYS A 717 14.65 -16.21 -27.40
CA LYS A 717 15.02 -14.82 -27.07
C LYS A 717 14.66 -14.41 -25.65
N ILE A 718 13.48 -14.79 -25.15
CA ILE A 718 13.06 -14.50 -23.76
C ILE A 718 13.90 -15.33 -22.77
N ALA A 719 14.23 -16.58 -23.10
CA ALA A 719 15.10 -17.41 -22.28
C ALA A 719 16.51 -16.83 -22.17
N ILE A 720 17.13 -16.42 -23.30
CA ILE A 720 18.44 -15.75 -23.33
C ILE A 720 18.40 -14.46 -22.51
N TRP A 721 17.40 -13.59 -22.74
CA TRP A 721 17.23 -12.35 -21.98
C TRP A 721 17.17 -12.62 -20.48
N THR A 722 16.37 -13.59 -20.06
CA THR A 722 16.17 -13.96 -18.64
C THR A 722 17.44 -14.56 -18.02
N SER A 723 18.14 -15.46 -18.71
CA SER A 723 19.35 -16.10 -18.17
C SER A 723 20.52 -15.15 -18.05
N LEU A 724 20.63 -14.18 -18.97
CA LEU A 724 21.67 -13.15 -19.01
C LEU A 724 21.30 -11.88 -18.21
N LEU A 725 20.23 -11.89 -17.40
CA LEU A 725 20.01 -10.86 -16.40
C LEU A 725 21.05 -11.02 -15.27
N PRO A 726 21.76 -9.94 -14.87
CA PRO A 726 22.69 -9.98 -13.74
C PRO A 726 21.93 -10.15 -12.42
N ALA A 727 22.61 -10.65 -11.39
CA ALA A 727 22.00 -11.03 -10.11
C ALA A 727 21.20 -9.89 -9.43
N CYS A 728 21.55 -8.62 -9.69
CA CYS A 728 20.86 -7.43 -9.16
C CYS A 728 19.63 -6.96 -9.95
N LYS A 729 19.37 -7.48 -11.16
CA LYS A 729 18.21 -7.12 -12.00
C LYS A 729 17.18 -8.26 -12.13
N ARG A 730 17.53 -9.46 -11.65
CA ARG A 730 16.70 -10.69 -11.70
C ARG A 730 15.39 -10.60 -10.92
N ASP A 731 15.40 -9.93 -9.77
CA ASP A 731 14.22 -9.55 -9.00
C ASP A 731 14.13 -8.01 -9.05
N PRO A 732 12.99 -7.41 -9.44
CA PRO A 732 12.83 -5.97 -9.40
C PRO A 732 12.84 -5.38 -7.98
N LEU A 733 12.61 -6.18 -6.92
CA LEU A 733 12.69 -5.72 -5.53
C LEU A 733 14.16 -5.62 -5.08
N ARG A 734 14.61 -4.38 -4.84
CA ARG A 734 15.98 -4.06 -4.46
C ARG A 734 16.24 -4.37 -2.98
N ARG A 735 17.51 -4.56 -2.62
CA ARG A 735 17.95 -4.96 -1.26
C ARG A 735 17.63 -3.95 -0.15
N ASP A 736 17.29 -2.72 -0.50
CA ASP A 736 16.85 -1.65 0.41
C ASP A 736 15.32 -1.61 0.61
N GLY A 737 14.57 -2.45 -0.10
CA GLY A 737 13.10 -2.50 -0.10
C GLY A 737 12.44 -1.57 -1.14
N THR A 738 13.22 -0.90 -2.00
CA THR A 738 12.67 -0.12 -3.13
C THR A 738 12.41 -1.02 -4.34
N LEU A 739 11.52 -0.59 -5.25
CA LEU A 739 11.20 -1.33 -6.47
C LEU A 739 11.82 -0.66 -7.70
N ASP A 740 12.48 -1.45 -8.53
CA ASP A 740 12.91 -1.05 -9.87
C ASP A 740 11.71 -1.13 -10.83
N GLU A 741 10.93 -0.05 -10.95
CA GLU A 741 9.71 -0.03 -11.79
C GLU A 741 10.02 -0.31 -13.28
N VAL A 742 11.24 -0.01 -13.74
CA VAL A 742 11.68 -0.26 -15.11
C VAL A 742 11.89 -1.77 -15.32
N MET A 743 12.58 -2.46 -14.40
CA MET A 743 12.68 -3.93 -14.44
C MET A 743 11.35 -4.63 -14.14
N PHE A 744 10.49 -4.08 -13.27
CA PHE A 744 9.13 -4.60 -13.05
C PHE A 744 8.33 -4.57 -14.36
N THR A 745 8.40 -3.45 -15.10
CA THR A 745 7.81 -3.31 -16.43
C THR A 745 8.41 -4.31 -17.42
N ALA A 746 9.73 -4.51 -17.42
CA ALA A 746 10.38 -5.48 -18.31
C ALA A 746 9.90 -6.92 -18.05
N HIS A 747 9.86 -7.37 -16.79
CA HIS A 747 9.35 -8.70 -16.45
C HIS A 747 7.86 -8.85 -16.82
N MET A 748 7.03 -7.83 -16.58
CA MET A 748 5.63 -7.81 -17.02
C MET A 748 5.48 -7.94 -18.55
N ILE A 749 6.37 -7.30 -19.33
CA ILE A 749 6.41 -7.42 -20.80
C ILE A 749 6.80 -8.83 -21.25
N ALA A 750 7.79 -9.46 -20.60
CA ALA A 750 8.18 -10.83 -20.92
C ALA A 750 7.01 -11.80 -20.66
N ILE A 751 6.30 -11.60 -19.55
CA ILE A 751 5.13 -12.38 -19.14
C ILE A 751 3.95 -12.22 -20.12
N ILE A 752 3.58 -10.99 -20.51
CA ILE A 752 2.49 -10.81 -21.50
C ILE A 752 2.89 -11.30 -22.89
N THR A 753 4.17 -11.21 -23.26
CA THR A 753 4.66 -11.73 -24.54
C THR A 753 4.51 -13.25 -24.56
N LEU A 754 5.05 -13.97 -23.57
CA LEU A 754 4.87 -15.43 -23.42
C LEU A 754 3.38 -15.85 -23.42
N ASN A 755 2.52 -15.07 -22.74
CA ASN A 755 1.08 -15.32 -22.76
C ASN A 755 0.52 -15.18 -24.19
N THR A 756 0.80 -14.07 -24.86
CA THR A 756 0.32 -13.78 -26.23
C THR A 756 0.81 -14.80 -27.25
N MET A 757 2.04 -15.32 -27.12
CA MET A 757 2.57 -16.34 -28.02
C MET A 757 1.93 -17.72 -27.80
N HIS A 758 1.79 -18.17 -26.55
CA HIS A 758 1.32 -19.53 -26.27
C HIS A 758 -0.20 -19.66 -26.17
N ARG A 759 -0.90 -18.64 -25.66
CA ARG A 759 -2.33 -18.73 -25.37
C ARG A 759 -3.18 -19.15 -26.58
N PRO A 760 -2.97 -18.66 -27.82
CA PRO A 760 -3.77 -19.07 -28.98
C PRO A 760 -3.63 -20.56 -29.37
N PHE A 761 -2.59 -21.23 -28.87
CA PHE A 761 -2.27 -22.65 -29.12
C PHE A 761 -2.58 -23.55 -27.92
N SER A 762 -2.96 -22.95 -26.80
CA SER A 762 -3.29 -23.61 -25.53
C SER A 762 -4.75 -24.08 -25.47
N SER A 763 -5.14 -24.72 -24.37
CA SER A 763 -6.54 -24.95 -24.01
C SER A 763 -7.25 -23.68 -23.47
N LEU A 764 -6.54 -22.58 -23.27
CA LEU A 764 -7.04 -21.33 -22.65
C LEU A 764 -7.50 -20.32 -23.70
N GLY A 765 -8.44 -20.73 -24.54
CA GLY A 765 -8.98 -19.94 -25.66
C GLY A 765 -9.49 -18.54 -25.26
N LEU A 766 -9.63 -17.70 -26.29
CA LEU A 766 -10.34 -16.41 -26.20
C LEU A 766 -11.84 -16.68 -26.03
N CYS A 767 -12.51 -16.02 -25.08
CA CYS A 767 -13.97 -16.12 -24.94
C CYS A 767 -14.69 -15.04 -25.77
N PRO A 768 -15.95 -15.26 -26.20
CA PRO A 768 -16.68 -14.28 -27.03
C PRO A 768 -16.79 -12.90 -26.37
N GLU A 769 -16.96 -12.84 -25.05
CA GLU A 769 -17.04 -11.62 -24.27
C GLU A 769 -15.71 -10.84 -24.25
N GLU A 770 -14.57 -11.53 -24.29
CA GLU A 770 -13.25 -10.90 -24.41
C GLU A 770 -13.06 -10.21 -25.75
N LEU A 771 -13.65 -10.73 -26.82
CA LEU A 771 -13.62 -10.09 -28.16
C LEU A 771 -14.50 -8.83 -28.24
N THR A 772 -15.23 -8.49 -27.17
CA THR A 772 -16.06 -7.27 -27.08
C THR A 772 -15.45 -6.15 -26.22
N THR A 773 -14.26 -6.34 -25.65
CA THR A 773 -13.62 -5.34 -24.78
C THR A 773 -13.08 -4.14 -25.57
N GLN A 774 -13.23 -2.95 -25.02
CA GLN A 774 -12.79 -1.68 -25.65
C GLN A 774 -11.67 -1.00 -24.86
N SER A 775 -11.54 -1.25 -23.55
CA SER A 775 -10.50 -0.63 -22.75
C SER A 775 -9.13 -1.27 -22.99
N PHE A 776 -9.09 -2.61 -23.03
CA PHE A 776 -7.96 -3.43 -23.50
C PHE A 776 -8.43 -4.27 -24.69
N LEU A 777 -7.74 -4.21 -25.83
CA LEU A 777 -8.02 -5.07 -26.97
C LEU A 777 -7.32 -6.43 -26.77
N SER A 778 -7.99 -7.54 -27.06
CA SER A 778 -7.36 -8.85 -27.10
C SER A 778 -7.07 -9.23 -28.57
N PRO A 779 -5.79 -9.34 -28.99
CA PRO A 779 -5.44 -9.59 -30.38
C PRO A 779 -5.93 -10.99 -30.79
N THR A 780 -6.63 -11.06 -31.93
CA THR A 780 -7.04 -12.33 -32.55
C THR A 780 -6.17 -12.60 -33.77
N PRO A 781 -4.98 -13.23 -33.61
CA PRO A 781 -4.16 -13.62 -34.74
C PRO A 781 -4.88 -14.65 -35.62
N TYR A 782 -4.54 -14.71 -36.90
CA TYR A 782 -4.94 -15.82 -37.76
C TYR A 782 -4.08 -17.05 -37.42
N VAL A 783 -4.61 -17.90 -36.54
CA VAL A 783 -3.93 -19.08 -35.99
C VAL A 783 -4.08 -20.28 -36.94
N ALA A 784 -2.97 -20.85 -37.38
CA ALA A 784 -2.97 -22.19 -37.95
C ALA A 784 -3.23 -23.22 -36.81
N PRO A 785 -4.25 -24.08 -36.89
CA PRO A 785 -4.64 -24.92 -35.75
C PRO A 785 -3.56 -25.96 -35.41
N PRO A 786 -2.99 -25.96 -34.19
CA PRO A 786 -1.98 -26.93 -33.80
C PRO A 786 -2.55 -28.35 -33.75
N LYS A 787 -1.82 -29.29 -34.37
CA LYS A 787 -2.20 -30.71 -34.43
C LYS A 787 -1.60 -31.53 -33.28
N GLN A 788 -0.56 -31.02 -32.63
CA GLN A 788 0.11 -31.59 -31.45
C GLN A 788 0.48 -30.47 -30.47
N GLY A 789 1.15 -30.77 -29.35
CA GLY A 789 1.77 -29.75 -28.47
C GLY A 789 0.86 -28.94 -27.52
N ARG A 790 -0.47 -28.89 -27.71
CA ARG A 790 -1.41 -28.03 -26.92
C ARG A 790 -1.18 -28.02 -25.39
N GLY A 791 -0.83 -29.17 -24.80
CA GLY A 791 -0.51 -29.27 -23.37
C GLY A 791 0.66 -28.36 -22.95
N THR A 792 1.76 -28.37 -23.71
CA THR A 792 2.96 -27.55 -23.44
C THR A 792 2.67 -26.05 -23.53
N HIS A 793 1.90 -25.61 -24.53
CA HIS A 793 1.46 -24.22 -24.63
C HIS A 793 0.59 -23.83 -23.43
N THR A 794 -0.31 -24.72 -22.99
CA THR A 794 -1.14 -24.51 -21.80
C THR A 794 -0.31 -24.37 -20.53
N ALA A 795 0.68 -25.25 -20.31
CA ALA A 795 1.58 -25.17 -19.16
C ALA A 795 2.38 -23.86 -19.14
N ARG A 796 2.94 -23.43 -20.28
CA ARG A 796 3.68 -22.16 -20.39
C ARG A 796 2.78 -20.94 -20.18
N THR A 797 1.57 -20.93 -20.73
CA THR A 797 0.58 -19.88 -20.44
C THR A 797 0.29 -19.82 -18.94
N LEU A 798 0.01 -20.95 -18.28
CA LEU A 798 -0.22 -20.99 -16.83
C LEU A 798 1.00 -20.52 -16.02
N LYS A 799 2.23 -20.81 -16.46
CA LYS A 799 3.46 -20.36 -15.79
C LYS A 799 3.62 -18.84 -15.85
N ALA A 800 3.36 -18.22 -17.01
CA ALA A 800 3.31 -16.77 -17.12
C ALA A 800 2.27 -16.14 -16.17
N LEU A 801 1.09 -16.77 -16.02
CA LEU A 801 0.06 -16.34 -15.06
C LEU A 801 0.45 -16.52 -13.58
N GLU A 802 1.32 -17.48 -13.26
CA GLU A 802 1.94 -17.61 -11.93
C GLU A 802 2.98 -16.50 -11.69
N MET A 803 3.84 -16.21 -12.67
CA MET A 803 4.85 -15.16 -12.58
C MET A 803 4.23 -13.78 -12.40
N GLN A 804 3.16 -13.46 -13.14
CA GLN A 804 2.39 -12.23 -12.93
C GLN A 804 1.86 -12.12 -11.49
N THR A 805 1.37 -13.24 -10.94
CA THR A 805 0.83 -13.28 -9.57
C THR A 805 1.91 -12.95 -8.54
N LYS A 806 3.16 -13.40 -8.76
CA LYS A 806 4.30 -13.09 -7.89
C LYS A 806 4.67 -11.61 -7.95
N LEU A 807 4.73 -11.01 -9.15
CA LEU A 807 5.01 -9.58 -9.31
C LEU A 807 3.91 -8.70 -8.67
N LEU A 808 2.64 -9.00 -8.92
CA LEU A 808 1.51 -8.26 -8.33
C LEU A 808 1.32 -8.50 -6.82
N ALA A 809 2.10 -9.40 -6.21
CA ALA A 809 2.09 -9.68 -4.77
C ALA A 809 3.26 -9.04 -4.01
N ILE A 810 4.14 -8.27 -4.70
CA ILE A 810 5.19 -7.49 -4.05
C ILE A 810 4.53 -6.41 -3.15
N PRO A 811 4.95 -6.23 -1.88
CA PRO A 811 4.28 -5.34 -0.94
C PRO A 811 4.69 -3.87 -1.13
N CYS A 812 4.32 -3.28 -2.26
CA CYS A 812 4.60 -1.89 -2.64
C CYS A 812 3.33 -1.04 -2.83
N THR A 813 3.50 0.26 -3.04
CA THR A 813 2.41 1.21 -3.34
C THR A 813 1.96 1.02 -4.79
N ILE A 814 0.83 0.33 -4.97
CA ILE A 814 0.32 -0.12 -6.27
C ILE A 814 0.17 1.04 -7.27
N GLU A 815 -0.12 2.23 -6.75
CA GLU A 815 -0.40 3.47 -7.48
C GLU A 815 0.80 4.03 -8.27
N ARG A 816 2.02 3.55 -7.98
CA ARG A 816 3.29 4.03 -8.57
C ARG A 816 3.81 3.18 -9.73
N HIS A 817 3.20 2.01 -9.95
CA HIS A 817 3.58 1.10 -11.01
C HIS A 817 3.37 1.71 -12.40
N ASN A 818 4.20 1.28 -13.36
CA ASN A 818 4.12 1.79 -14.73
C ASN A 818 2.73 1.54 -15.33
N ILE A 819 2.08 2.61 -15.77
CA ILE A 819 0.67 2.59 -16.17
C ILE A 819 0.35 1.63 -17.33
N PHE A 820 1.32 1.31 -18.19
CA PHE A 820 1.15 0.30 -19.25
C PHE A 820 0.84 -1.11 -18.70
N THR A 821 1.28 -1.42 -17.47
CA THR A 821 1.04 -2.71 -16.82
C THR A 821 -0.44 -2.94 -16.47
N MET A 822 -1.30 -1.91 -16.53
CA MET A 822 -2.77 -2.07 -16.50
C MET A 822 -3.27 -2.89 -17.69
N CYS A 823 -2.85 -2.54 -18.92
CA CYS A 823 -3.26 -3.23 -20.14
C CYS A 823 -2.85 -4.71 -20.09
N MET A 824 -1.60 -4.96 -19.68
CA MET A 824 -1.03 -6.30 -19.52
C MET A 824 -1.81 -7.10 -18.47
N SER A 825 -2.06 -6.50 -17.29
CA SER A 825 -2.76 -7.17 -16.20
C SER A 825 -4.22 -7.46 -16.51
N ALA A 826 -4.88 -6.65 -17.34
CA ALA A 826 -6.24 -6.90 -17.80
C ALA A 826 -6.31 -8.09 -18.76
N GLN A 827 -5.43 -8.15 -19.77
CA GLN A 827 -5.34 -9.29 -20.70
C GLN A 827 -4.99 -10.59 -19.97
N LEU A 828 -3.98 -10.58 -19.09
CA LEU A 828 -3.58 -11.74 -18.29
C LEU A 828 -4.74 -12.22 -17.40
N ALA A 829 -5.45 -11.32 -16.70
CA ALA A 829 -6.59 -11.68 -15.86
C ALA A 829 -7.70 -12.42 -16.63
N VAL A 830 -7.94 -12.09 -17.91
CA VAL A 830 -8.89 -12.84 -18.74
C VAL A 830 -8.37 -14.23 -19.09
N ALA A 831 -7.06 -14.40 -19.30
CA ALA A 831 -6.46 -15.73 -19.41
C ALA A 831 -6.58 -16.56 -18.11
N GLN A 832 -6.45 -15.97 -16.91
CA GLN A 832 -6.81 -16.68 -15.66
C GLN A 832 -8.31 -17.04 -15.62
N ILE A 833 -9.22 -16.19 -16.10
CA ILE A 833 -10.66 -16.50 -16.15
C ILE A 833 -10.94 -17.67 -17.10
N SER A 834 -10.27 -17.74 -18.25
CA SER A 834 -10.33 -18.88 -19.18
C SER A 834 -9.87 -20.18 -18.49
N ALA A 835 -8.76 -20.15 -17.74
CA ALA A 835 -8.28 -21.30 -16.94
C ALA A 835 -9.28 -21.73 -15.85
N CYS A 836 -9.85 -20.79 -15.10
CA CYS A 836 -10.92 -21.05 -14.12
C CYS A 836 -12.18 -21.64 -14.75
N THR A 837 -12.38 -21.45 -16.06
CA THR A 837 -13.56 -21.91 -16.79
C THR A 837 -13.35 -23.32 -17.33
N HIS A 838 -12.24 -23.56 -18.03
CA HIS A 838 -12.06 -24.75 -18.87
C HIS A 838 -11.07 -25.80 -18.34
N LEU A 839 -10.31 -25.51 -17.28
CA LEU A 839 -9.17 -26.36 -16.89
C LEU A 839 -9.02 -26.62 -15.38
N LEU A 840 -9.47 -25.70 -14.52
CA LEU A 840 -9.20 -25.77 -13.08
C LEU A 840 -10.43 -26.15 -12.25
N GLU A 841 -10.22 -27.05 -11.30
CA GLU A 841 -11.22 -27.59 -10.37
C GLU A 841 -10.82 -27.34 -8.89
N ASP A 842 -11.78 -27.52 -7.98
CA ASP A 842 -11.65 -27.45 -6.52
C ASP A 842 -10.64 -26.42 -5.97
N HIS A 843 -9.51 -26.89 -5.42
CA HIS A 843 -8.52 -26.06 -4.75
C HIS A 843 -7.76 -25.16 -5.74
N ALA A 844 -7.40 -25.69 -6.91
CA ALA A 844 -6.72 -24.92 -7.96
C ALA A 844 -7.65 -23.82 -8.52
N LEU A 845 -8.96 -24.11 -8.64
CA LEU A 845 -9.98 -23.12 -9.00
C LEU A 845 -10.13 -22.03 -7.93
N SER A 846 -9.96 -22.34 -6.64
CA SER A 846 -9.94 -21.33 -5.58
C SER A 846 -8.73 -20.41 -5.73
N ILE A 847 -7.52 -20.99 -5.83
CA ILE A 847 -6.27 -20.23 -6.00
C ILE A 847 -6.36 -19.32 -7.24
N ALA A 848 -6.82 -19.84 -8.38
CA ALA A 848 -6.94 -19.04 -9.59
C ALA A 848 -8.01 -17.94 -9.50
N ARG A 849 -9.11 -18.15 -8.75
CA ARG A 849 -10.06 -17.09 -8.41
C ARG A 849 -9.42 -16.00 -7.53
N ASP A 850 -8.50 -16.34 -6.64
CA ASP A 850 -7.73 -15.35 -5.87
C ASP A 850 -6.73 -14.57 -6.73
N ARG A 851 -6.10 -15.20 -7.74
CA ARG A 851 -5.29 -14.51 -8.76
C ARG A 851 -6.13 -13.50 -9.56
N VAL A 852 -7.35 -13.86 -9.96
CA VAL A 852 -8.29 -12.92 -10.63
C VAL A 852 -8.71 -11.77 -9.69
N ARG A 853 -8.90 -12.04 -8.39
CA ARG A 853 -9.18 -10.99 -7.39
C ARG A 853 -8.01 -10.02 -7.24
N LEU A 854 -6.76 -10.51 -7.22
CA LEU A 854 -5.55 -9.68 -7.16
C LEU A 854 -5.46 -8.74 -8.37
N SER A 855 -5.58 -9.27 -9.59
CA SER A 855 -5.54 -8.45 -10.81
C SER A 855 -6.69 -7.43 -10.89
N ILE A 856 -7.90 -7.79 -10.43
CA ILE A 856 -9.01 -6.83 -10.32
C ILE A 856 -8.72 -5.78 -9.23
N GLY A 857 -8.08 -6.15 -8.11
CA GLY A 857 -7.64 -5.23 -7.06
C GLY A 857 -6.67 -4.17 -7.61
N PHE A 858 -5.59 -4.63 -8.26
CA PHE A 858 -4.61 -3.80 -8.96
C PHE A 858 -5.27 -2.80 -9.93
N LEU A 859 -6.16 -3.27 -10.81
CA LEU A 859 -6.85 -2.41 -11.77
C LEU A 859 -7.84 -1.42 -11.11
N ASN A 860 -8.40 -1.74 -9.94
CA ASN A 860 -9.20 -0.77 -9.17
C ASN A 860 -8.33 0.32 -8.53
N ALA A 861 -7.16 -0.05 -7.97
CA ALA A 861 -6.24 0.90 -7.33
C ALA A 861 -5.73 1.92 -8.35
N MET A 862 -5.13 1.45 -9.45
CA MET A 862 -4.72 2.30 -10.59
C MET A 862 -5.92 3.06 -11.19
N GLY A 863 -7.09 2.43 -11.25
CA GLY A 863 -8.36 3.03 -11.67
C GLY A 863 -8.94 4.11 -10.75
N THR A 864 -8.27 4.44 -9.64
CA THR A 864 -8.56 5.63 -8.82
C THR A 864 -8.09 6.90 -9.54
N PHE A 865 -6.92 6.82 -10.21
CA PHE A 865 -6.25 7.93 -10.88
C PHE A 865 -6.46 7.91 -12.40
N TRP A 866 -6.43 6.71 -13.00
CA TRP A 866 -6.46 6.52 -14.45
C TRP A 866 -7.83 5.98 -14.93
N PRO A 867 -8.66 6.80 -15.60
CA PRO A 867 -9.97 6.41 -16.14
C PRO A 867 -9.99 5.07 -16.90
N LEU A 868 -8.95 4.79 -17.69
CA LEU A 868 -8.84 3.56 -18.46
C LEU A 868 -8.74 2.31 -17.58
N GLY A 869 -7.98 2.35 -16.49
CA GLY A 869 -7.88 1.25 -15.51
C GLY A 869 -9.24 0.94 -14.85
N LYS A 870 -10.04 1.98 -14.59
CA LYS A 870 -11.41 1.87 -14.10
C LYS A 870 -12.37 1.23 -15.11
N MET A 871 -12.07 1.28 -16.42
CA MET A 871 -12.81 0.56 -17.46
C MET A 871 -12.34 -0.90 -17.55
N MET A 872 -11.04 -1.16 -17.53
CA MET A 872 -10.47 -2.51 -17.49
C MET A 872 -11.00 -3.31 -16.29
N ALA A 873 -11.02 -2.70 -15.10
CA ALA A 873 -11.56 -3.30 -13.88
C ALA A 873 -13.08 -3.57 -13.93
N ARG A 874 -13.82 -2.95 -14.86
CA ARG A 874 -15.25 -3.21 -15.14
C ARG A 874 -15.42 -4.32 -16.17
N GLU A 875 -14.68 -4.29 -17.27
CA GLU A 875 -14.72 -5.30 -18.34
C GLU A 875 -14.27 -6.69 -17.85
N VAL A 876 -13.07 -6.80 -17.24
CA VAL A 876 -12.57 -8.06 -16.65
C VAL A 876 -13.57 -8.66 -15.65
N ARG A 877 -14.20 -7.81 -14.83
CA ARG A 877 -15.22 -8.20 -13.85
C ARG A 877 -16.52 -8.66 -14.48
N GLN A 878 -16.86 -8.16 -15.66
CA GLN A 878 -18.03 -8.62 -16.40
C GLN A 878 -17.78 -10.00 -17.01
N ILE A 879 -16.63 -10.21 -17.66
CA ILE A 879 -16.20 -11.53 -18.17
C ILE A 879 -16.15 -12.56 -17.03
N ALA A 880 -15.58 -12.18 -15.88
CA ALA A 880 -15.51 -13.03 -14.69
C ALA A 880 -16.90 -13.42 -14.15
N ARG A 881 -17.90 -12.54 -14.19
CA ARG A 881 -19.27 -12.87 -13.77
C ARG A 881 -19.90 -13.92 -14.67
N VAL A 882 -19.86 -13.72 -15.99
CA VAL A 882 -20.49 -14.60 -16.98
C VAL A 882 -19.97 -16.04 -16.81
N HIS A 883 -18.66 -16.20 -16.65
CA HIS A 883 -18.01 -17.50 -16.63
C HIS A 883 -17.93 -18.14 -15.22
N LEU A 884 -17.70 -17.34 -14.16
CA LEU A 884 -17.36 -17.89 -12.84
C LEU A 884 -18.51 -17.89 -11.83
N ALA A 885 -19.59 -17.14 -12.07
CA ALA A 885 -20.78 -17.12 -11.21
C ALA A 885 -21.84 -18.16 -11.63
N ASN A 886 -21.88 -18.55 -12.90
CA ASN A 886 -22.85 -19.51 -13.44
C ASN A 886 -22.47 -20.99 -13.18
N LYS A 887 -21.32 -21.29 -12.56
CA LYS A 887 -20.88 -22.67 -12.20
C LYS A 887 -21.65 -23.29 -11.01
N HIS A 888 -22.94 -22.99 -10.87
CA HIS A 888 -23.89 -23.81 -10.09
C HIS A 888 -25.03 -24.24 -11.02
N THR A 889 -25.26 -25.56 -11.09
CA THR A 889 -26.23 -26.26 -11.94
C THR A 889 -26.14 -25.98 -13.45
N VAL A 890 -25.34 -26.78 -14.17
CA VAL A 890 -25.84 -27.82 -15.10
C VAL A 890 -24.81 -28.96 -15.09
N SER A 891 -25.28 -30.20 -15.12
CA SER A 891 -24.51 -31.37 -15.61
C SER A 891 -25.24 -31.90 -16.83
N MET A 892 -24.56 -32.03 -17.97
CA MET A 892 -24.81 -33.06 -18.99
C MET A 892 -23.71 -33.06 -20.07
N ASP A 893 -23.49 -34.26 -20.60
CA ASP A 893 -22.88 -34.62 -21.89
C ASP A 893 -21.50 -34.04 -22.23
N SER A 894 -20.47 -34.69 -21.68
CA SER A 894 -19.10 -34.60 -22.16
C SER A 894 -18.88 -35.36 -23.47
N ALA A 895 -18.37 -34.68 -24.49
CA ALA A 895 -17.50 -35.34 -25.47
C ALA A 895 -16.23 -35.84 -24.74
N PRO A 896 -15.58 -36.92 -25.17
CA PRO A 896 -14.46 -37.51 -24.44
C PRO A 896 -13.27 -36.53 -24.39
N ALA A 897 -13.11 -35.88 -23.24
CA ALA A 897 -11.84 -35.27 -22.87
C ALA A 897 -10.81 -36.39 -22.75
N ALA A 898 -9.66 -36.23 -23.40
CA ALA A 898 -8.52 -37.09 -23.12
C ALA A 898 -8.10 -36.82 -21.67
N GLU A 899 -8.08 -37.85 -20.83
CA GLU A 899 -7.54 -37.78 -19.47
C GLU A 899 -6.03 -37.50 -19.58
N ILE A 900 -5.66 -36.22 -19.45
CA ILE A 900 -4.27 -35.82 -19.23
C ILE A 900 -4.02 -36.02 -17.74
N ASP A 901 -3.65 -37.24 -17.38
CA ASP A 901 -3.30 -37.62 -16.01
C ASP A 901 -1.95 -36.98 -15.64
N LEU A 902 -2.01 -35.72 -15.20
CA LEU A 902 -0.87 -34.98 -14.67
C LEU A 902 -0.53 -35.59 -13.29
N PRO A 903 0.66 -36.17 -13.09
CA PRO A 903 1.02 -36.78 -11.82
C PRO A 903 0.96 -35.74 -10.71
N ARG A 904 0.06 -35.96 -9.74
CA ARG A 904 -0.28 -34.97 -8.70
C ARG A 904 0.89 -34.59 -7.80
N ASP A 905 1.92 -35.43 -7.74
CA ASP A 905 3.03 -35.30 -6.82
C ASP A 905 4.08 -34.25 -7.25
N GLU A 906 4.10 -33.84 -8.53
CA GLU A 906 4.92 -32.69 -8.99
C GLU A 906 4.25 -31.32 -8.74
N VAL A 907 2.98 -31.31 -8.32
CA VAL A 907 2.20 -30.07 -8.07
C VAL A 907 2.40 -29.55 -6.64
N ILE A 908 3.11 -30.29 -5.77
CA ILE A 908 3.40 -29.92 -4.38
C ILE A 908 4.90 -30.11 -4.08
N TRP A 909 5.73 -29.16 -4.50
CA TRP A 909 7.10 -29.08 -3.99
C TRP A 909 7.09 -28.71 -2.49
N PRO A 910 7.89 -29.34 -1.62
CA PRO A 910 7.82 -29.11 -0.18
C PRO A 910 8.23 -27.67 0.20
N VAL A 911 7.47 -27.10 1.14
CA VAL A 911 7.84 -25.84 1.81
C VAL A 911 8.94 -26.15 2.82
N ASP A 912 10.20 -25.91 2.45
CA ASP A 912 11.30 -25.87 3.40
C ASP A 912 11.22 -24.57 4.22
N PRO A 913 11.09 -24.63 5.56
CA PRO A 913 11.00 -23.44 6.40
C PRO A 913 12.34 -22.70 6.60
N SER A 914 13.44 -23.14 5.97
CA SER A 914 14.78 -22.55 6.12
C SER A 914 15.23 -21.61 4.99
N SER A 915 14.55 -21.59 3.84
CA SER A 915 14.95 -20.76 2.68
C SER A 915 14.40 -19.33 2.74
N THR A 916 15.07 -18.43 3.46
CA THR A 916 14.75 -16.98 3.49
C THR A 916 15.31 -16.18 2.30
N HIS A 917 15.82 -16.86 1.27
CA HIS A 917 16.10 -16.27 -0.04
C HIS A 917 14.97 -16.61 -1.02
N ILE A 918 14.35 -15.59 -1.61
CA ILE A 918 13.36 -15.74 -2.67
C ILE A 918 14.13 -15.99 -3.98
N ASP A 919 14.37 -17.25 -4.31
CA ASP A 919 14.85 -17.64 -5.64
C ASP A 919 13.64 -17.90 -6.56
N ILE A 920 13.49 -17.06 -7.59
CA ILE A 920 12.44 -17.13 -8.59
C ILE A 920 12.80 -18.00 -9.81
N TYR A 921 14.01 -18.58 -9.87
CA TYR A 921 14.57 -19.29 -11.02
C TYR A 921 14.95 -20.76 -10.78
N THR A 922 14.59 -21.34 -9.64
CA THR A 922 14.73 -22.80 -9.39
C THR A 922 13.81 -23.63 -10.30
N GLY A 923 14.31 -23.96 -11.50
CA GLY A 923 13.51 -24.65 -12.51
C GLY A 923 14.24 -25.15 -13.78
N LEU A 924 15.58 -25.21 -13.78
CA LEU A 924 16.37 -25.76 -14.90
C LEU A 924 17.49 -26.70 -14.41
N THR A 925 17.11 -27.70 -13.62
CA THR A 925 17.92 -28.90 -13.35
C THR A 925 17.07 -30.13 -13.66
N LEU A 926 17.36 -30.80 -14.78
CA LEU A 926 16.85 -32.15 -15.03
C LEU A 926 17.42 -33.09 -13.94
N PRO A 927 16.63 -33.99 -13.35
CA PRO A 927 17.17 -35.01 -12.45
C PRO A 927 18.20 -35.88 -13.19
N MET A 928 19.41 -35.99 -12.64
CA MET A 928 20.36 -37.01 -13.08
C MET A 928 20.14 -38.29 -12.29
N ASP A 929 20.17 -39.39 -13.04
CA ASP A 929 20.32 -40.78 -12.62
C ASP A 929 19.18 -41.49 -11.88
N TRP A 930 19.32 -42.82 -11.95
CA TRP A 930 18.46 -43.92 -11.51
C TRP A 930 17.27 -44.22 -12.46
N ASP A 931 17.11 -45.46 -12.97
CA ASP A 931 17.68 -46.73 -12.49
C ASP A 931 18.36 -47.61 -13.57
N THR A 932 19.16 -48.57 -13.11
CA THR A 932 19.95 -49.48 -13.95
C THR A 932 19.12 -50.60 -14.56
N VAL A 933 19.14 -50.73 -15.90
CA VAL A 933 18.78 -51.97 -16.60
C VAL A 933 19.86 -52.32 -17.63
N ASN A 934 20.38 -53.54 -17.55
CA ASN A 934 21.42 -54.05 -18.45
C ASN A 934 20.95 -54.12 -19.91
N LEU A 935 21.69 -53.46 -20.81
CA LEU A 935 21.94 -53.92 -22.19
C LEU A 935 23.26 -53.29 -22.66
N GLY A 936 24.37 -53.99 -22.46
CA GLY A 936 25.70 -53.47 -22.79
C GLY A 936 26.11 -53.72 -24.25
N TYR A 937 26.99 -52.86 -24.76
CA TYR A 937 28.02 -53.23 -25.75
C TYR A 937 29.27 -52.37 -25.53
N SER A 938 30.43 -52.90 -25.93
CA SER A 938 31.75 -52.33 -25.66
C SER A 938 32.07 -51.06 -26.45
N SER A 939 32.58 -50.03 -25.78
CA SER A 939 33.33 -48.95 -26.41
C SER A 939 34.84 -49.22 -26.35
N SER A 940 35.54 -49.00 -27.46
CA SER A 940 36.98 -49.24 -27.59
C SER A 940 37.70 -47.99 -28.10
N GLY A 941 38.74 -47.56 -27.39
CA GLY A 941 39.75 -46.64 -27.90
C GLY A 941 39.40 -45.15 -27.87
N THR A 942 40.05 -44.43 -26.96
CA THR A 942 40.52 -43.07 -27.28
C THR A 942 41.69 -43.17 -28.28
N PRO A 943 41.94 -42.08 -29.02
CA PRO A 943 43.32 -41.59 -29.09
C PRO A 943 43.44 -40.15 -28.58
N SER A 944 44.68 -39.69 -28.46
CA SER A 944 45.09 -38.49 -27.73
C SER A 944 45.38 -37.27 -28.61
N LEU A 945 45.20 -36.08 -28.02
CA LEU A 945 46.04 -34.88 -28.16
C LEU A 945 46.43 -34.40 -29.57
N SER A 946 45.85 -33.26 -29.96
CA SER A 946 46.60 -32.12 -30.53
C SER A 946 45.91 -30.81 -30.18
#